data_AF-A0A929VE79-F1
#
_entry.id   AF-A0A929VE79-F1
#
_cell.length_a   1.000
_cell.length_b   1.000
_cell.length_c   1.000
_cell.angle_alpha   90.00
_cell.angle_beta   90.00
_cell.angle_gamma   90.00
#
_symmetry.space_group_name_H-M   'P 1'
#
loop_
_entity.id
_entity.type
_entity.pdbx_description
1 polymer ?
#
loop_
_entity_poly.entity_id
_entity_poly.type
_entity_poly.pdbx_seq_one_letter_code
_entity_poly.pdbx_strand_id
1 'polypeptide(L)'
;MFKVQALAVRKVFLRQIFIILFLCLTIIVTYKTDTHATSASIAINGDANINHQWGSTGEKTKSYSRHFSITAKTDSSTGYQLYFSSASEETALKSHNKNNPYKINSVSGYSNNLSYQPDKSLYGYNIENTNTSLYNQIPKLGHPDKIKTRLTPGEDHLDLNLGIQISENIIPDEYYGSLSFSILAEEDDGIAKLVSGPEINQAFRKVLNIQDSSYYSDPAKQIPEDYAYVPSLNITIAKKKCSELITPELTQVISTPDSETKVYLSIYPGSYQDWRLTCIWTNATEIIFPEDLSYLFAGLNGTTYEPRFNFKEGKTQEMLNFSKVKNISHLFHNTRPWNGHYHNFDISTFINYLSNSPIENMESAFESEFITKIENPLFIKNVTNLKRAFKDVNASHGINLSMLNGDTVMDAESAFENSKFDTINLSSASFKNIPSTKNMFKNTSASKIFLDQATFDNVKDASSMFEGAKVYQTSLPNATFSKTENFSKMFMDTKSYNNSSTLDLSKIDFKQAKDTSFMFKNLKAKNLTLNHSEPMGENITNAESMFEFCDYLTSLDLTNIDFNKNTSFKNFFKNDESLKILTFSENLNSTTATDFGSMFENCASLTTINHIDRLRLDNAIDLSNMYFNVRNIYLDDIISKLVANKVTDTSHMFASTYTKNPVIFPATFNTSLVQNMKGMFEGHRGPLIDLSNFRFDNVEDMSGIFAKPGVSDVKWPSHQNAPRLITLSSAFKDNTNFQKVKAPKITAPSLKDTSYMFSGMNRVTEFDIDDFDTSSVENMQHMFSNNRDYFMPREAVVNFTLNTSNVKDLSYFLYHARTWHPVVNTFDTRNVTNMASTFEEVWASPELDLTGWDTSKVTNMTKLFYDSSYIEKIYVSDTFVTTNVTQSSGIFGGYFSNLKGQQGTSVPGHDISYARIDEGPSKPGAFWRKP
;
A
#
# COMPACT_ATOMS: atom_id res chain seq x y z
N MET A 1 -31.74 -79.92 26.53
CA MET A 1 -30.75 -78.81 26.53
C MET A 1 -31.30 -77.55 25.83
N PHE A 2 -32.58 -77.21 26.04
CA PHE A 2 -33.30 -76.10 25.37
C PHE A 2 -33.74 -75.04 26.39
N LYS A 3 -32.87 -74.70 27.34
CA LYS A 3 -33.21 -73.82 28.47
C LYS A 3 -32.17 -72.73 28.74
N VAL A 4 -31.36 -72.37 27.75
CA VAL A 4 -30.33 -71.32 27.91
C VAL A 4 -30.42 -70.18 26.87
N GLN A 5 -31.21 -70.29 25.79
CA GLN A 5 -31.41 -69.18 24.84
C GLN A 5 -32.64 -68.29 25.09
N ALA A 6 -33.51 -68.63 26.06
CA ALA A 6 -34.73 -67.85 26.34
C ALA A 6 -34.56 -66.74 27.40
N LEU A 7 -33.44 -66.70 28.14
CA LEU A 7 -33.23 -65.74 29.23
C LEU A 7 -32.48 -64.45 28.80
N ALA A 8 -31.79 -64.45 27.66
CA ALA A 8 -31.08 -63.27 27.16
C ALA A 8 -32.00 -62.30 26.38
N VAL A 9 -33.02 -62.82 25.67
CA VAL A 9 -33.96 -61.99 24.89
C VAL A 9 -34.99 -61.28 25.80
N ARG A 10 -35.35 -61.88 26.94
CA ARG A 10 -36.35 -61.32 27.87
C ARG A 10 -35.84 -60.13 28.69
N LYS A 11 -34.53 -60.00 28.92
CA LYS A 11 -33.93 -58.83 29.59
C LYS A 11 -33.78 -57.62 28.66
N VAL A 12 -33.69 -57.82 27.35
CA VAL A 12 -33.64 -56.74 26.35
C VAL A 12 -35.04 -56.18 26.06
N PHE A 13 -36.06 -57.05 26.01
CA PHE A 13 -37.45 -56.62 25.75
C PHE A 13 -38.09 -55.86 26.92
N LEU A 14 -37.82 -56.24 28.18
CA LEU A 14 -38.33 -55.54 29.37
C LEU A 14 -37.62 -54.21 29.66
N ARG A 15 -36.35 -54.05 29.25
CA ARG A 15 -35.67 -52.74 29.31
C ARG A 15 -36.16 -51.78 28.23
N GLN A 16 -36.52 -52.27 27.05
CA GLN A 16 -37.13 -51.44 26.00
C GLN A 16 -38.56 -51.01 26.35
N ILE A 17 -39.37 -51.85 26.99
CA ILE A 17 -40.74 -51.47 27.42
C ILE A 17 -40.73 -50.46 28.58
N PHE A 18 -39.79 -50.55 29.52
CA PHE A 18 -39.68 -49.55 30.61
C PHE A 18 -39.12 -48.20 30.13
N ILE A 19 -38.26 -48.21 29.11
CA ILE A 19 -37.77 -46.97 28.48
C ILE A 19 -38.85 -46.34 27.59
N ILE A 20 -39.66 -47.14 26.88
CA ILE A 20 -40.77 -46.63 26.06
C ILE A 20 -41.94 -46.10 26.92
N LEU A 21 -42.25 -46.72 28.07
CA LEU A 21 -43.28 -46.20 28.98
C LEU A 21 -42.81 -44.96 29.78
N PHE A 22 -41.52 -44.81 30.06
CA PHE A 22 -40.99 -43.57 30.64
C PHE A 22 -40.89 -42.43 29.60
N LEU A 23 -40.78 -42.77 28.31
CA LEU A 23 -40.85 -41.82 27.19
C LEU A 23 -42.29 -41.47 26.76
N CYS A 24 -43.31 -42.21 27.18
CA CYS A 24 -44.72 -41.91 26.85
C CYS A 24 -45.51 -41.21 27.99
N LEU A 25 -44.93 -41.03 29.18
CA LEU A 25 -45.59 -40.30 30.28
C LEU A 25 -45.03 -38.88 30.55
N THR A 26 -44.23 -38.35 29.62
CA THR A 26 -43.73 -36.96 29.64
C THR A 26 -44.07 -36.19 28.36
N ILE A 27 -45.11 -36.61 27.63
CA ILE A 27 -45.78 -35.73 26.66
C ILE A 27 -46.91 -35.01 27.41
N ILE A 28 -46.51 -34.12 28.32
CA ILE A 28 -47.31 -32.92 28.54
C ILE A 28 -47.10 -32.14 27.26
N VAL A 29 -48.17 -32.02 26.48
CA VAL A 29 -48.28 -31.02 25.42
C VAL A 29 -48.23 -29.67 26.12
N THR A 30 -47.04 -29.21 26.48
CA THR A 30 -46.75 -27.80 26.51
C THR A 30 -46.54 -27.45 25.06
N TYR A 31 -47.61 -27.04 24.38
CA TYR A 31 -47.44 -25.92 23.46
C TYR A 31 -46.83 -24.82 24.32
N LYS A 32 -45.50 -24.72 24.34
CA LYS A 32 -44.84 -23.47 24.65
C LYS A 32 -44.91 -22.71 23.34
N THR A 33 -46.10 -22.18 23.06
CA THR A 33 -46.13 -20.87 22.44
C THR A 33 -45.34 -20.00 23.41
N ASP A 34 -44.13 -19.58 23.07
CA ASP A 34 -43.54 -18.40 23.68
C ASP A 34 -44.36 -17.18 23.18
N THR A 35 -45.67 -17.22 23.43
CA THR A 35 -46.45 -16.01 23.60
C THR A 35 -46.08 -15.57 25.01
N HIS A 36 -45.24 -14.55 25.12
CA HIS A 36 -45.20 -13.72 26.31
C HIS A 36 -46.63 -13.17 26.51
N ALA A 37 -47.49 -13.96 27.14
CA ALA A 37 -48.81 -13.50 27.50
C ALA A 37 -48.58 -12.45 28.57
N THR A 38 -48.82 -11.19 28.23
CA THR A 38 -48.79 -10.09 29.19
C THR A 38 -49.87 -10.39 30.24
N SER A 39 -49.44 -10.73 31.45
CA SER A 39 -50.33 -10.89 32.57
C SER A 39 -50.56 -9.53 33.21
N ALA A 40 -51.82 -9.16 33.36
CA ALA A 40 -52.25 -8.00 34.14
C ALA A 40 -53.24 -8.49 35.19
N SER A 41 -52.97 -8.19 36.45
CA SER A 41 -53.82 -8.62 37.56
C SER A 41 -54.13 -7.46 38.48
N ILE A 42 -55.34 -7.45 39.02
CA ILE A 42 -55.79 -6.52 40.04
C ILE A 42 -56.36 -7.30 41.23
N ALA A 43 -55.93 -6.92 42.43
CA ALA A 43 -56.49 -7.40 43.68
C ALA A 43 -57.01 -6.19 44.48
N ILE A 44 -58.21 -6.31 45.03
CA ILE A 44 -58.86 -5.25 45.81
C ILE A 44 -59.20 -5.84 47.18
N ASN A 45 -58.74 -5.19 48.24
CA ASN A 45 -59.01 -5.60 49.61
C ASN A 45 -59.62 -4.44 50.41
N GLY A 46 -60.80 -4.64 50.97
CA GLY A 46 -61.54 -3.64 51.74
C GLY A 46 -63.01 -4.04 51.92
N ASP A 47 -63.70 -3.40 52.86
CA ASP A 47 -65.13 -3.62 53.11
C ASP A 47 -65.93 -2.37 52.76
N ALA A 48 -66.92 -2.49 51.88
CA ALA A 48 -67.78 -1.38 51.46
C ALA A 48 -69.00 -1.18 52.39
N ASN A 49 -69.29 -2.13 53.29
CA ASN A 49 -70.55 -2.15 54.02
C ASN A 49 -70.58 -1.11 55.15
N ILE A 50 -71.70 -0.39 55.23
CA ILE A 50 -71.90 0.68 56.21
C ILE A 50 -73.26 0.46 56.86
N ASN A 51 -73.24 0.09 58.14
CA ASN A 51 -74.42 -0.06 58.96
C ASN A 51 -74.56 1.19 59.84
N HIS A 52 -75.65 1.93 59.65
CA HIS A 52 -75.95 3.12 60.43
C HIS A 52 -77.27 2.93 61.21
N GLN A 53 -77.23 3.28 62.49
CA GLN A 53 -78.41 3.41 63.34
C GLN A 53 -78.31 4.75 64.06
N TRP A 54 -79.40 5.52 64.03
CA TRP A 54 -79.47 6.79 64.76
C TRP A 54 -79.50 6.53 66.28
N GLY A 55 -78.65 7.22 67.02
CA GLY A 55 -78.64 7.21 68.49
C GLY A 55 -79.70 8.16 69.09
N SER A 56 -79.87 8.13 70.42
CA SER A 56 -80.81 8.97 71.17
C SER A 56 -80.37 10.45 71.34
N THR A 57 -79.27 10.86 70.71
CA THR A 57 -78.76 12.24 70.65
C THR A 57 -79.09 12.85 69.28
N GLY A 58 -79.61 14.08 69.23
CA GLY A 58 -80.06 14.78 68.01
C GLY A 58 -78.98 15.13 66.97
N GLU A 59 -78.11 14.18 66.61
CA GLU A 59 -77.19 14.29 65.47
C GLU A 59 -77.99 14.30 64.15
N LYS A 60 -77.79 15.32 63.31
CA LYS A 60 -78.50 15.45 62.02
C LYS A 60 -77.81 14.73 60.86
N THR A 61 -76.52 14.42 61.00
CA THR A 61 -75.70 13.75 59.99
C THR A 61 -74.62 12.88 60.58
N LYS A 62 -74.26 11.81 59.88
CA LYS A 62 -73.07 11.02 60.17
C LYS A 62 -72.28 10.70 58.90
N SER A 63 -70.96 10.87 58.97
CA SER A 63 -70.05 10.53 57.87
C SER A 63 -69.26 9.27 58.19
N TYR A 64 -69.10 8.43 57.18
CA TYR A 64 -68.34 7.19 57.21
C TYR A 64 -67.32 7.23 56.08
N SER A 65 -66.19 6.56 56.31
CA SER A 65 -65.21 6.27 55.27
C SER A 65 -64.88 4.78 55.30
N ARG A 66 -64.70 4.21 54.10
CA ARG A 66 -64.17 2.86 53.90
C ARG A 66 -62.93 2.94 53.04
N HIS A 67 -61.93 2.17 53.43
CA HIS A 67 -60.63 2.15 52.78
C HIS A 67 -60.48 0.86 51.97
N PHE A 68 -60.01 0.99 50.75
CA PHE A 68 -59.69 -0.12 49.85
C PHE A 68 -58.21 -0.03 49.47
N SER A 69 -57.48 -1.10 49.73
CA SER A 69 -56.14 -1.28 49.18
C SER A 69 -56.22 -2.05 47.86
N ILE A 70 -55.71 -1.44 46.81
CA ILE A 70 -55.72 -1.96 45.44
C ILE A 70 -54.28 -2.29 45.07
N THR A 71 -54.02 -3.56 44.74
CA THR A 71 -52.75 -3.99 44.18
C THR A 71 -52.94 -4.27 42.70
N ALA A 72 -52.20 -3.57 41.85
CA ALA A 72 -52.20 -3.77 40.41
C ALA A 72 -50.80 -4.17 39.95
N LYS A 73 -50.71 -5.27 39.19
CA LYS A 73 -49.45 -5.88 38.75
C LYS A 73 -49.51 -6.22 37.27
N THR A 74 -48.40 -6.00 36.58
CA THR A 74 -48.18 -6.55 35.24
C THR A 74 -46.75 -7.01 35.02
N ASP A 75 -46.55 -7.97 34.13
CA ASP A 75 -45.25 -8.31 33.54
C ASP A 75 -45.04 -7.67 32.15
N SER A 76 -46.04 -6.93 31.62
CA SER A 76 -45.94 -6.26 30.32
C SER A 76 -44.82 -5.24 30.30
N SER A 77 -43.98 -5.32 29.26
CA SER A 77 -42.89 -4.37 29.03
C SER A 77 -43.40 -2.93 28.85
N THR A 78 -44.66 -2.78 28.47
CA THR A 78 -45.33 -1.49 28.23
C THR A 78 -46.05 -0.93 29.47
N GLY A 79 -46.11 -1.70 30.57
CA GLY A 79 -46.83 -1.33 31.79
C GLY A 79 -48.34 -1.49 31.69
N TYR A 80 -49.11 -0.69 32.45
CA TYR A 80 -50.58 -0.75 32.46
C TYR A 80 -51.25 0.59 32.80
N GLN A 81 -52.54 0.70 32.48
CA GLN A 81 -53.43 1.77 32.92
C GLN A 81 -54.56 1.20 33.78
N LEU A 82 -54.84 1.85 34.92
CA LEU A 82 -55.89 1.43 35.86
C LEU A 82 -57.00 2.48 35.92
N TYR A 83 -58.24 2.00 35.81
CA TYR A 83 -59.45 2.80 35.75
C TYR A 83 -60.42 2.44 36.88
N PHE A 84 -61.21 3.43 37.32
CA PHE A 84 -62.26 3.30 38.33
C PHE A 84 -63.57 3.93 37.84
N SER A 85 -64.71 3.32 38.15
CA SER A 85 -66.05 3.84 37.82
C SER A 85 -67.15 3.15 38.64
N SER A 86 -68.39 3.61 38.50
CA SER A 86 -69.58 2.79 38.76
C SER A 86 -69.66 1.65 37.73
N ALA A 87 -70.18 0.49 38.13
CA ALA A 87 -70.44 -0.62 37.21
C ALA A 87 -71.64 -0.37 36.26
N SER A 88 -72.23 0.83 36.29
CA SER A 88 -73.29 1.25 35.36
C SER A 88 -73.26 2.77 35.11
N GLU A 89 -74.10 3.25 34.19
CA GLU A 89 -74.30 4.70 33.99
C GLU A 89 -74.97 5.40 35.18
N GLU A 90 -75.65 4.64 36.04
CA GLU A 90 -76.17 5.16 37.29
C GLU A 90 -75.06 5.21 38.35
N THR A 91 -74.85 6.40 38.90
CA THR A 91 -73.81 6.68 39.90
C THR A 91 -74.40 6.99 41.28
N ALA A 92 -75.70 6.79 41.49
CA ALA A 92 -76.34 6.93 42.80
C ALA A 92 -76.63 5.56 43.42
N LEU A 93 -76.47 5.42 44.74
CA LEU A 93 -76.89 4.21 45.45
C LEU A 93 -78.42 4.16 45.52
N LYS A 94 -78.99 2.98 45.28
CA LYS A 94 -80.44 2.76 45.21
C LYS A 94 -80.89 1.75 46.25
N SER A 95 -82.13 1.88 46.68
CA SER A 95 -82.77 0.86 47.51
C SER A 95 -83.14 -0.40 46.69
N HIS A 96 -83.12 -1.58 47.32
CA HIS A 96 -83.72 -2.81 46.78
C HIS A 96 -85.26 -2.77 46.77
N ASN A 97 -85.87 -1.97 47.63
CA ASN A 97 -87.30 -1.75 47.70
C ASN A 97 -87.76 -0.84 46.56
N LYS A 98 -88.45 -1.41 45.57
CA LYS A 98 -88.97 -0.68 44.40
C LYS A 98 -89.94 0.46 44.75
N ASN A 99 -90.50 0.47 45.96
CA ASN A 99 -91.39 1.53 46.44
C ASN A 99 -90.66 2.67 47.15
N ASN A 100 -89.33 2.58 47.34
CA ASN A 100 -88.50 3.65 47.90
C ASN A 100 -87.76 4.38 46.76
N PRO A 101 -88.22 5.58 46.34
CA PRO A 101 -87.58 6.33 45.26
C PRO A 101 -86.31 7.09 45.70
N TYR A 102 -85.96 7.07 46.98
CA TYR A 102 -84.80 7.79 47.50
C TYR A 102 -83.51 7.20 46.94
N LYS A 103 -82.55 8.08 46.64
CA LYS A 103 -81.22 7.70 46.17
C LYS A 103 -80.17 8.49 46.93
N ILE A 104 -79.04 7.84 47.22
CA ILE A 104 -77.85 8.52 47.73
C ILE A 104 -77.02 8.90 46.51
N ASN A 105 -77.10 10.16 46.11
CA ASN A 105 -76.41 10.64 44.92
C ASN A 105 -74.90 10.70 45.15
N SER A 106 -74.15 10.50 44.07
CA SER A 106 -72.74 10.83 44.13
C SER A 106 -72.53 12.35 44.28
N VAL A 107 -71.47 12.74 44.98
CA VAL A 107 -71.06 14.15 45.07
C VAL A 107 -70.87 14.75 43.67
N SER A 108 -71.18 16.03 43.51
CA SER A 108 -71.05 16.75 42.24
C SER A 108 -70.63 18.19 42.49
N GLY A 109 -69.63 18.68 41.77
CA GLY A 109 -69.06 20.02 41.96
C GLY A 109 -67.58 20.01 42.33
N TYR A 110 -67.02 21.18 42.66
CA TYR A 110 -65.61 21.35 43.03
C TYR A 110 -65.41 21.22 44.55
N SER A 111 -64.37 20.48 44.97
CA SER A 111 -63.97 20.31 46.38
C SER A 111 -65.08 19.78 47.30
N ASN A 112 -65.64 18.60 46.96
CA ASN A 112 -66.80 18.05 47.65
C ASN A 112 -66.43 17.49 49.03
N ASN A 113 -66.38 18.37 50.04
CA ASN A 113 -66.36 17.95 51.42
C ASN A 113 -67.78 17.54 51.84
N LEU A 114 -67.97 16.24 52.11
CA LEU A 114 -69.28 15.70 52.49
C LEU A 114 -69.87 16.44 53.71
N SER A 115 -69.01 16.82 54.66
CA SER A 115 -69.37 17.47 55.94
C SER A 115 -70.03 18.84 55.82
N TYR A 116 -69.97 19.50 54.65
CA TYR A 116 -70.56 20.82 54.41
C TYR A 116 -71.96 20.77 53.79
N GLN A 117 -72.54 19.59 53.59
CA GLN A 117 -73.91 19.43 53.06
C GLN A 117 -74.80 18.66 54.05
N PRO A 118 -75.09 19.21 55.25
CA PRO A 118 -75.72 18.47 56.34
C PRO A 118 -77.12 17.93 55.99
N ASP A 119 -77.83 18.53 55.06
CA ASP A 119 -79.21 18.11 54.76
C ASP A 119 -79.29 16.97 53.72
N LYS A 120 -78.16 16.46 53.22
CA LYS A 120 -78.11 15.49 52.12
C LYS A 120 -77.29 14.24 52.46
N SER A 121 -77.80 13.10 52.03
CA SER A 121 -77.02 11.87 51.96
C SER A 121 -76.28 11.81 50.61
N LEU A 122 -74.94 11.76 50.66
CA LEU A 122 -74.06 11.81 49.47
C LEU A 122 -72.89 10.85 49.64
N TYR A 123 -72.32 10.39 48.52
CA TYR A 123 -71.11 9.56 48.54
C TYR A 123 -70.13 9.86 47.40
N GLY A 124 -68.86 9.57 47.61
CA GLY A 124 -67.79 9.85 46.65
C GLY A 124 -66.51 9.10 47.00
N TYR A 125 -65.48 9.27 46.18
CA TYR A 125 -64.21 8.57 46.35
C TYR A 125 -62.99 9.52 46.33
N ASN A 126 -61.87 9.15 46.92
CA ASN A 126 -60.58 9.78 46.66
C ASN A 126 -59.47 8.71 46.66
N ILE A 127 -58.29 9.08 46.16
CA ILE A 127 -57.12 8.19 46.02
C ILE A 127 -55.92 8.69 46.84
N GLU A 128 -56.19 9.26 48.01
CA GLU A 128 -55.16 9.80 48.90
C GLU A 128 -54.85 8.82 50.05
N ASN A 129 -53.59 8.78 50.49
CA ASN A 129 -53.12 7.84 51.52
C ASN A 129 -53.76 8.07 52.91
N THR A 130 -54.41 9.22 53.12
CA THR A 130 -55.18 9.54 54.33
C THR A 130 -56.50 10.18 53.93
N ASN A 131 -57.58 9.91 54.67
CA ASN A 131 -58.88 10.47 54.35
C ASN A 131 -58.92 11.99 54.62
N THR A 132 -58.91 12.79 53.56
CA THR A 132 -58.96 14.27 53.62
C THR A 132 -60.36 14.85 53.71
N SER A 133 -61.39 14.00 53.82
CA SER A 133 -62.81 14.39 53.79
C SER A 133 -63.27 15.07 52.50
N LEU A 134 -62.38 15.21 51.50
CA LEU A 134 -62.68 15.71 50.15
C LEU A 134 -62.83 14.52 49.22
N TYR A 135 -63.93 14.48 48.48
CA TYR A 135 -64.25 13.36 47.60
C TYR A 135 -64.57 13.82 46.17
N ASN A 136 -64.14 13.01 45.21
CA ASN A 136 -64.50 13.10 43.80
C ASN A 136 -65.84 12.41 43.55
N GLN A 137 -66.52 12.87 42.51
CA GLN A 137 -67.73 12.23 41.99
C GLN A 137 -67.42 10.80 41.53
N ILE A 138 -68.29 9.85 41.85
CA ILE A 138 -68.20 8.49 41.31
C ILE A 138 -68.39 8.55 39.78
N PRO A 139 -67.41 8.10 38.99
CA PRO A 139 -67.46 8.19 37.53
C PRO A 139 -68.53 7.26 36.96
N LYS A 140 -69.09 7.61 35.81
CA LYS A 140 -70.00 6.72 35.06
C LYS A 140 -69.21 5.61 34.36
N LEU A 141 -69.86 4.47 34.09
CA LEU A 141 -69.22 3.38 33.36
C LEU A 141 -68.67 3.80 31.99
N GLY A 142 -69.40 4.62 31.23
CA GLY A 142 -69.00 5.12 29.92
C GLY A 142 -67.91 6.19 29.95
N HIS A 143 -67.55 6.71 31.12
CA HIS A 143 -66.49 7.70 31.32
C HIS A 143 -65.72 7.39 32.61
N PRO A 144 -64.94 6.29 32.65
CA PRO A 144 -64.21 5.89 33.84
C PRO A 144 -63.03 6.83 34.11
N ASP A 145 -62.75 7.08 35.39
CA ASP A 145 -61.59 7.88 35.79
C ASP A 145 -60.32 7.02 35.76
N LYS A 146 -59.26 7.54 35.14
CA LYS A 146 -57.94 6.91 35.16
C LYS A 146 -57.24 7.27 36.47
N ILE A 147 -57.04 6.29 37.34
CA ILE A 147 -56.50 6.50 38.68
C ILE A 147 -55.02 6.15 38.81
N LYS A 148 -54.44 5.39 37.86
CA LYS A 148 -52.99 5.09 37.84
C LYS A 148 -52.49 4.78 36.42
N THR A 149 -51.20 5.08 36.16
CA THR A 149 -50.46 4.64 34.97
C THR A 149 -49.07 4.16 35.38
N ARG A 150 -48.65 3.03 34.82
CA ARG A 150 -47.29 2.48 34.93
C ARG A 150 -46.76 2.26 33.51
N LEU A 151 -45.49 2.59 33.25
CA LEU A 151 -44.86 2.51 31.92
C LEU A 151 -43.86 1.35 31.78
N THR A 152 -43.73 0.53 32.82
CA THR A 152 -42.77 -0.58 32.90
C THR A 152 -43.39 -1.75 33.68
N PRO A 153 -42.82 -2.96 33.61
CA PRO A 153 -43.25 -4.08 34.42
C PRO A 153 -43.23 -3.80 35.93
N GLY A 154 -44.07 -4.51 36.67
CA GLY A 154 -44.06 -4.57 38.12
C GLY A 154 -45.40 -4.27 38.76
N GLU A 155 -45.34 -3.90 40.04
CA GLU A 155 -46.48 -3.85 40.95
C GLU A 155 -46.61 -2.47 41.59
N ASP A 156 -47.85 -1.96 41.69
CA ASP A 156 -48.19 -0.78 42.48
C ASP A 156 -49.26 -1.13 43.53
N HIS A 157 -49.16 -0.46 44.67
CA HIS A 157 -50.20 -0.42 45.70
C HIS A 157 -50.83 0.98 45.71
N LEU A 158 -52.16 1.03 45.65
CA LEU A 158 -52.94 2.25 45.65
C LEU A 158 -54.02 2.15 46.72
N ASP A 159 -54.20 3.22 47.49
CA ASP A 159 -55.31 3.34 48.43
C ASP A 159 -56.45 4.14 47.81
N LEU A 160 -57.69 3.67 48.01
CA LEU A 160 -58.92 4.35 47.62
C LEU A 160 -59.84 4.47 48.83
N ASN A 161 -60.26 5.69 49.16
CA ASN A 161 -61.23 5.93 50.22
C ASN A 161 -62.61 6.20 49.61
N LEU A 162 -63.61 5.43 50.03
CA LEU A 162 -65.02 5.67 49.75
C LEU A 162 -65.66 6.39 50.94
N GLY A 163 -66.06 7.64 50.74
CA GLY A 163 -66.76 8.44 51.73
C GLY A 163 -68.26 8.44 51.49
N ILE A 164 -69.03 8.33 52.57
CA ILE A 164 -70.48 8.55 52.55
C ILE A 164 -70.88 9.41 53.73
N GLN A 165 -71.81 10.32 53.50
CA GLN A 165 -72.54 11.01 54.54
C GLN A 165 -74.00 10.58 54.47
N ILE A 166 -74.56 10.31 55.64
CA ILE A 166 -75.95 9.94 55.83
C ILE A 166 -76.62 11.05 56.65
N SER A 167 -77.70 11.62 56.12
CA SER A 167 -78.51 12.65 56.78
C SER A 167 -79.73 12.06 57.47
N GLU A 168 -80.25 12.70 58.51
CA GLU A 168 -81.49 12.30 59.21
C GLU A 168 -82.70 12.16 58.26
N ASN A 169 -82.67 12.83 57.11
CA ASN A 169 -83.70 12.80 56.07
C ASN A 169 -83.68 11.54 55.17
N ILE A 170 -82.75 10.60 55.39
CA ILE A 170 -82.71 9.36 54.60
C ILE A 170 -83.91 8.46 54.92
N ILE A 171 -84.49 7.81 53.92
CA ILE A 171 -85.51 6.78 54.13
C ILE A 171 -84.81 5.50 54.60
N PRO A 172 -85.12 4.92 55.78
CA PRO A 172 -84.46 3.72 56.28
C PRO A 172 -84.64 2.54 55.31
N ASP A 173 -83.54 2.05 54.75
CA ASP A 173 -83.51 0.95 53.77
C ASP A 173 -82.08 0.48 53.51
N GLU A 174 -81.93 -0.60 52.74
CA GLU A 174 -80.65 -1.06 52.23
C GLU A 174 -80.34 -0.42 50.87
N TYR A 175 -79.31 0.45 50.82
CA TYR A 175 -78.86 1.11 49.60
C TYR A 175 -77.60 0.44 49.04
N TYR A 176 -77.60 0.12 47.75
CA TYR A 176 -76.48 -0.55 47.09
C TYR A 176 -76.10 0.13 45.79
N GLY A 177 -74.85 -0.12 45.38
CA GLY A 177 -74.27 0.25 44.11
C GLY A 177 -73.02 -0.60 43.88
N SER A 178 -72.64 -0.78 42.62
CA SER A 178 -71.47 -1.59 42.25
C SER A 178 -70.39 -0.68 41.71
N LEU A 179 -69.15 -0.91 42.13
CA LEU A 179 -67.96 -0.20 41.65
C LEU A 179 -67.17 -1.13 40.72
N SER A 180 -66.58 -0.57 39.67
CA SER A 180 -65.79 -1.30 38.68
C SER A 180 -64.37 -0.77 38.63
N PHE A 181 -63.42 -1.70 38.62
CA PHE A 181 -62.01 -1.42 38.36
C PHE A 181 -61.58 -2.18 37.12
N SER A 182 -60.83 -1.53 36.23
CA SER A 182 -60.37 -2.15 34.99
C SER A 182 -58.89 -1.85 34.77
N ILE A 183 -58.12 -2.89 34.50
CA ILE A 183 -56.70 -2.81 34.15
C ILE A 183 -56.54 -3.09 32.66
N LEU A 184 -55.78 -2.25 31.98
CA LEU A 184 -55.45 -2.40 30.56
C LEU A 184 -53.93 -2.44 30.39
N ALA A 185 -53.39 -3.55 29.87
CA ALA A 185 -52.00 -3.70 29.47
C ALA A 185 -51.94 -4.02 27.97
N GLU A 186 -51.05 -3.37 27.21
CA GLU A 186 -50.84 -3.68 25.79
C GLU A 186 -50.02 -4.98 25.65
N GLU A 187 -50.28 -5.77 24.59
CA GLU A 187 -49.47 -6.93 24.21
C GLU A 187 -48.15 -6.48 23.55
N ASP A 188 -47.08 -7.27 23.76
CA ASP A 188 -45.79 -7.09 23.10
C ASP A 188 -45.87 -7.64 21.66
N ASP A 189 -45.59 -6.83 20.62
CA ASP A 189 -45.73 -7.22 19.19
C ASP A 189 -44.62 -8.18 18.67
N GLY A 190 -43.92 -8.92 19.54
CA GLY A 190 -43.01 -10.00 19.14
C GLY A 190 -41.65 -9.57 18.56
N ILE A 191 -40.99 -10.52 17.88
CA ILE A 191 -39.61 -10.42 17.37
C ILE A 191 -39.59 -9.92 15.92
N ALA A 192 -38.77 -8.92 15.65
CA ALA A 192 -38.49 -8.47 14.28
C ALA A 192 -37.22 -9.11 13.70
N LYS A 193 -37.27 -9.55 12.44
CA LYS A 193 -36.11 -10.03 11.68
C LYS A 193 -35.80 -9.06 10.54
N LEU A 194 -34.57 -8.59 10.41
CA LEU A 194 -34.19 -7.66 9.36
C LEU A 194 -33.80 -8.38 8.05
N VAL A 195 -34.02 -7.70 6.92
CA VAL A 195 -33.48 -8.07 5.60
C VAL A 195 -31.95 -7.93 5.56
N SER A 196 -31.30 -8.40 4.50
CA SER A 196 -29.83 -8.38 4.37
C SER A 196 -29.22 -6.97 4.37
N GLY A 197 -27.94 -6.85 4.71
CA GLY A 197 -27.19 -5.59 4.66
C GLY A 197 -27.33 -4.83 3.32
N PRO A 198 -27.17 -5.48 2.15
CA PRO A 198 -27.38 -4.85 0.85
C PRO A 198 -28.82 -4.34 0.64
N GLU A 199 -29.83 -5.06 1.13
CA GLU A 199 -31.23 -4.64 1.04
C GLU A 199 -31.52 -3.43 1.95
N ILE A 200 -30.91 -3.37 3.14
CA ILE A 200 -30.98 -2.19 4.02
C ILE A 200 -30.25 -1.00 3.36
N ASN A 201 -29.10 -1.21 2.73
CA ASN A 201 -28.40 -0.17 1.97
C ASN A 201 -29.29 0.38 0.82
N GLN A 202 -29.96 -0.50 0.08
CA GLN A 202 -30.95 -0.09 -0.92
C GLN A 202 -32.10 0.71 -0.29
N ALA A 203 -32.58 0.30 0.90
CA ALA A 203 -33.61 1.05 1.62
C ALA A 203 -33.11 2.47 1.99
N PHE A 204 -31.87 2.63 2.44
CA PHE A 204 -31.23 3.95 2.61
C PHE A 204 -31.26 4.77 1.33
N ARG A 205 -30.86 4.19 0.19
CA ARG A 205 -30.84 4.89 -1.11
C ARG A 205 -32.24 5.33 -1.56
N LYS A 206 -33.29 4.52 -1.29
CA LYS A 206 -34.69 4.89 -1.57
C LYS A 206 -35.17 6.07 -0.72
N VAL A 207 -34.94 6.03 0.59
CA VAL A 207 -35.40 7.10 1.49
C VAL A 207 -34.59 8.40 1.32
N LEU A 208 -33.41 8.31 0.68
CA LEU A 208 -32.63 9.44 0.17
C LEU A 208 -33.09 9.94 -1.21
N ASN A 209 -34.16 9.39 -1.79
CA ASN A 209 -34.69 9.79 -3.09
C ASN A 209 -33.66 9.72 -4.24
N ILE A 210 -32.75 8.75 -4.22
CA ILE A 210 -31.76 8.55 -5.27
C ILE A 210 -32.45 7.86 -6.46
N GLN A 211 -32.65 8.60 -7.54
CA GLN A 211 -33.40 8.15 -8.74
C GLN A 211 -32.50 7.53 -9.83
N ASP A 212 -31.19 7.78 -9.80
CA ASP A 212 -30.25 7.20 -10.77
C ASP A 212 -30.01 5.72 -10.44
N SER A 213 -30.52 4.85 -11.33
CA SER A 213 -30.43 3.40 -11.23
C SER A 213 -29.00 2.87 -11.03
N SER A 214 -27.98 3.58 -11.54
CA SER A 214 -26.58 3.15 -11.48
C SER A 214 -25.97 3.25 -10.08
N TYR A 215 -26.44 4.17 -9.24
CA TYR A 215 -26.07 4.25 -7.83
C TYR A 215 -27.01 3.41 -6.98
N TYR A 216 -28.24 3.21 -7.42
CA TYR A 216 -29.22 2.42 -6.70
C TYR A 216 -28.88 0.92 -6.67
N SER A 217 -28.41 0.34 -7.80
CA SER A 217 -28.17 -1.09 -7.94
C SER A 217 -26.82 -1.58 -7.41
N ASP A 218 -25.87 -0.67 -7.18
CA ASP A 218 -24.51 -1.00 -6.75
C ASP A 218 -24.20 -0.32 -5.40
N PRO A 219 -24.29 -1.06 -4.27
CA PRO A 219 -23.97 -0.55 -2.95
C PRO A 219 -22.53 -0.08 -2.80
N ALA A 220 -21.57 -0.59 -3.60
CA ALA A 220 -20.16 -0.20 -3.51
C ALA A 220 -19.89 1.17 -4.16
N LYS A 221 -20.74 1.57 -5.12
CA LYS A 221 -20.62 2.85 -5.82
C LYS A 221 -20.99 4.00 -4.90
N GLN A 222 -20.02 4.89 -4.69
CA GLN A 222 -20.19 6.08 -3.85
C GLN A 222 -21.20 7.05 -4.48
N ILE A 223 -22.16 7.52 -3.67
CA ILE A 223 -23.16 8.51 -4.08
C ILE A 223 -22.46 9.87 -4.28
N PRO A 224 -22.66 10.59 -5.41
CA PRO A 224 -22.02 11.88 -5.61
C PRO A 224 -22.59 12.93 -4.66
N GLU A 225 -21.76 13.92 -4.28
CA GLU A 225 -22.11 14.96 -3.30
C GLU A 225 -23.33 15.78 -3.75
N ASP A 226 -23.43 16.09 -5.05
CA ASP A 226 -24.56 16.82 -5.65
C ASP A 226 -25.92 16.12 -5.50
N TYR A 227 -25.93 14.81 -5.23
CA TYR A 227 -27.14 13.99 -5.07
C TYR A 227 -27.41 13.57 -3.60
N ALA A 228 -26.50 13.89 -2.66
CA ALA A 228 -26.51 13.31 -1.33
C ALA A 228 -27.31 14.15 -0.32
N TYR A 229 -28.46 13.64 0.12
CA TYR A 229 -29.18 14.12 1.30
C TYR A 229 -28.51 13.59 2.59
N VAL A 230 -27.28 14.04 2.89
CA VAL A 230 -26.49 13.89 4.14
C VAL A 230 -27.14 12.98 5.21
N PRO A 231 -27.14 11.64 5.04
CA PRO A 231 -27.83 10.75 5.97
C PRO A 231 -27.08 10.71 7.30
N SER A 232 -27.81 10.96 8.39
CA SER A 232 -27.29 10.75 9.72
C SER A 232 -27.17 9.25 10.02
N LEU A 233 -25.93 8.76 10.16
CA LEU A 233 -25.65 7.43 10.69
C LEU A 233 -25.76 7.38 12.22
N ASN A 234 -26.11 8.49 12.85
CA ASN A 234 -26.64 8.54 14.20
C ASN A 234 -28.16 8.24 14.13
N ILE A 235 -28.51 6.95 14.16
CA ILE A 235 -29.84 6.42 13.83
C ILE A 235 -30.72 6.40 15.08
N THR A 236 -31.91 7.02 15.03
CA THR A 236 -32.86 6.99 16.15
C THR A 236 -33.78 5.77 16.04
N ILE A 237 -33.93 5.00 17.12
CA ILE A 237 -34.85 3.87 17.27
C ILE A 237 -35.97 4.25 18.25
N ALA A 238 -37.22 4.12 17.82
CA ALA A 238 -38.41 4.52 18.60
C ALA A 238 -39.57 3.51 18.45
N LYS A 239 -40.60 3.61 19.30
CA LYS A 239 -41.85 2.82 19.16
C LYS A 239 -42.71 3.40 18.04
N LYS A 240 -42.79 4.72 17.96
CA LYS A 240 -43.55 5.50 16.97
C LYS A 240 -42.61 6.23 15.99
N LYS A 241 -43.19 6.80 14.93
CA LYS A 241 -42.46 7.68 14.00
C LYS A 241 -41.70 8.76 14.78
N CYS A 242 -40.42 8.96 14.46
CA CYS A 242 -39.58 9.93 15.18
C CYS A 242 -39.96 11.39 14.94
N SER A 243 -40.75 11.68 13.90
CA SER A 243 -41.19 13.01 13.51
C SER A 243 -42.47 12.92 12.66
N GLU A 244 -43.33 13.93 12.78
CA GLU A 244 -44.51 14.11 11.91
C GLU A 244 -44.13 14.41 10.45
N LEU A 245 -42.88 14.79 10.19
CA LEU A 245 -42.35 15.02 8.83
C LEU A 245 -42.10 13.72 8.04
N ILE A 246 -42.23 12.56 8.66
CA ILE A 246 -42.03 11.26 8.01
C ILE A 246 -43.27 10.87 7.20
N THR A 247 -43.14 10.92 5.88
CA THR A 247 -44.20 10.58 4.92
C THR A 247 -44.11 9.12 4.44
N PRO A 248 -45.20 8.54 3.91
CA PRO A 248 -45.17 7.19 3.34
C PRO A 248 -44.15 7.00 2.20
N GLU A 249 -43.91 8.03 1.39
CA GLU A 249 -42.99 7.97 0.24
C GLU A 249 -41.52 7.86 0.68
N LEU A 250 -41.19 8.40 1.86
CA LEU A 250 -39.85 8.33 2.45
C LEU A 250 -39.69 7.20 3.47
N THR A 251 -40.65 6.26 3.50
CA THR A 251 -40.64 5.12 4.42
C THR A 251 -40.36 3.82 3.67
N GLN A 252 -39.44 3.00 4.17
CA GLN A 252 -39.17 1.64 3.69
C GLN A 252 -39.34 0.61 4.81
N VAL A 253 -39.86 -0.56 4.48
CA VAL A 253 -39.89 -1.70 5.40
C VAL A 253 -38.58 -2.46 5.27
N ILE A 254 -37.86 -2.63 6.38
CA ILE A 254 -36.56 -3.32 6.44
C ILE A 254 -36.63 -4.64 7.24
N SER A 255 -37.83 -5.08 7.61
CA SER A 255 -38.07 -6.41 8.18
C SER A 255 -38.41 -7.43 7.09
N THR A 256 -38.05 -8.69 7.30
CA THR A 256 -38.40 -9.79 6.40
C THR A 256 -39.91 -10.04 6.37
N PRO A 257 -40.45 -10.70 5.32
CA PRO A 257 -41.88 -11.03 5.26
C PRO A 257 -42.36 -11.99 6.37
N ASP A 258 -41.48 -12.82 6.93
CA ASP A 258 -41.77 -13.76 8.03
C ASP A 258 -41.53 -13.16 9.44
N SER A 259 -41.23 -11.88 9.52
CA SER A 259 -41.06 -11.13 10.76
C SER A 259 -42.40 -10.96 11.48
N GLU A 260 -42.44 -11.19 12.81
CA GLU A 260 -43.69 -11.11 13.59
C GLU A 260 -44.24 -9.68 13.63
N THR A 261 -43.33 -8.69 13.57
CA THR A 261 -43.67 -7.28 13.44
C THR A 261 -42.76 -6.59 12.42
N LYS A 262 -43.25 -5.45 11.91
CA LYS A 262 -42.55 -4.68 10.89
C LYS A 262 -41.54 -3.72 11.50
N VAL A 263 -40.42 -3.53 10.81
CA VAL A 263 -39.43 -2.49 11.10
C VAL A 263 -39.41 -1.53 9.93
N TYR A 264 -39.61 -0.24 10.23
CA TYR A 264 -39.65 0.82 9.23
C TYR A 264 -38.40 1.69 9.34
N LEU A 265 -37.82 2.05 8.20
CA LEU A 265 -36.72 2.98 8.04
C LEU A 265 -37.22 4.23 7.28
N SER A 266 -36.89 5.42 7.77
CA SER A 266 -37.14 6.68 7.08
C SER A 266 -36.05 7.69 7.39
N ILE A 267 -35.94 8.68 6.52
CA ILE A 267 -35.12 9.88 6.74
C ILE A 267 -36.02 11.12 6.75
N TYR A 268 -35.70 12.11 7.58
CA TYR A 268 -36.44 13.38 7.67
C TYR A 268 -35.52 14.59 7.93
N PRO A 269 -35.94 15.83 7.59
CA PRO A 269 -35.13 17.02 7.81
C PRO A 269 -34.90 17.29 9.32
N GLY A 270 -33.66 17.58 9.70
CA GLY A 270 -33.30 18.06 11.04
C GLY A 270 -33.56 19.56 11.25
N SER A 271 -33.27 20.05 12.46
CA SER A 271 -33.37 21.48 12.80
C SER A 271 -32.30 22.36 12.12
N TYR A 272 -31.18 21.77 11.72
CA TYR A 272 -30.18 22.37 10.84
C TYR A 272 -30.50 21.96 9.40
N GLN A 273 -30.61 22.94 8.48
CA GLN A 273 -31.24 22.78 7.16
C GLN A 273 -30.60 21.68 6.27
N ASP A 274 -29.36 21.30 6.54
CA ASP A 274 -28.58 20.36 5.71
C ASP A 274 -28.61 18.91 6.21
N TRP A 275 -28.85 18.67 7.51
CA TRP A 275 -28.79 17.31 8.06
C TRP A 275 -30.11 16.55 7.89
N ARG A 276 -29.99 15.28 7.53
CA ARG A 276 -31.13 14.39 7.33
C ARG A 276 -31.09 13.29 8.38
N LEU A 277 -31.97 13.37 9.36
CA LEU A 277 -32.02 12.48 10.52
C LEU A 277 -32.63 11.14 10.13
N THR A 278 -31.96 10.05 10.50
CA THR A 278 -32.44 8.68 10.24
C THR A 278 -33.30 8.20 11.41
N CYS A 279 -34.47 7.66 11.09
CA CYS A 279 -35.41 7.07 12.02
C CYS A 279 -35.67 5.61 11.67
N ILE A 280 -35.59 4.74 12.67
CA ILE A 280 -36.15 3.40 12.68
C ILE A 280 -37.26 3.38 13.72
N TRP A 281 -38.44 2.88 13.37
CA TRP A 281 -39.49 2.65 14.37
C TRP A 281 -40.13 1.28 14.22
N THR A 282 -40.49 0.70 15.35
CA THR A 282 -41.10 -0.62 15.44
C THR A 282 -41.70 -0.86 16.83
N ASN A 283 -42.74 -1.69 16.88
CA ASN A 283 -43.26 -2.19 18.15
C ASN A 283 -42.45 -3.40 18.68
N ALA A 284 -41.51 -3.95 17.91
CA ALA A 284 -40.71 -5.12 18.29
C ALA A 284 -40.05 -5.00 19.66
N THR A 285 -40.05 -6.09 20.42
CA THR A 285 -39.27 -6.21 21.67
C THR A 285 -37.82 -6.57 21.39
N GLU A 286 -37.55 -7.25 20.28
CA GLU A 286 -36.21 -7.62 19.80
C GLU A 286 -36.10 -7.43 18.28
N ILE A 287 -34.95 -6.95 17.79
CA ILE A 287 -34.60 -6.83 16.38
C ILE A 287 -33.39 -7.73 16.11
N ILE A 288 -33.60 -8.79 15.33
CA ILE A 288 -32.56 -9.73 14.91
C ILE A 288 -31.94 -9.23 13.60
N PHE A 289 -30.65 -8.95 13.62
CA PHE A 289 -29.86 -8.64 12.42
C PHE A 289 -29.54 -9.93 11.62
N PRO A 290 -29.44 -9.83 10.28
CA PRO A 290 -29.22 -10.97 9.39
C PRO A 290 -27.82 -11.57 9.55
N GLU A 291 -27.59 -12.79 9.03
CA GLU A 291 -26.21 -13.33 8.96
C GLU A 291 -25.30 -12.50 8.05
N ASP A 292 -25.88 -11.91 6.99
CA ASP A 292 -25.20 -11.06 6.02
C ASP A 292 -25.51 -9.58 6.23
N LEU A 293 -24.56 -8.87 6.84
CA LEU A 293 -24.57 -7.42 7.05
C LEU A 293 -23.65 -6.70 6.07
N SER A 294 -23.25 -7.37 4.98
CA SER A 294 -22.37 -6.76 3.97
C SER A 294 -22.98 -5.50 3.38
N TYR A 295 -22.12 -4.57 2.97
CA TYR A 295 -22.50 -3.32 2.30
C TYR A 295 -23.47 -2.39 3.05
N LEU A 296 -23.82 -2.62 4.32
CA LEU A 296 -24.87 -1.87 5.04
C LEU A 296 -24.74 -0.34 4.87
N PHE A 297 -23.53 0.20 5.04
CA PHE A 297 -23.25 1.63 4.88
C PHE A 297 -22.36 1.96 3.68
N ALA A 298 -22.07 0.96 2.82
CA ALA A 298 -21.20 1.13 1.67
C ALA A 298 -21.71 2.22 0.72
N GLY A 299 -20.76 2.99 0.19
CA GLY A 299 -21.00 4.03 -0.80
C GLY A 299 -21.86 5.22 -0.32
N LEU A 300 -22.27 5.25 0.95
CA LEU A 300 -22.95 6.41 1.52
C LEU A 300 -21.99 7.60 1.61
N ASN A 301 -22.47 8.79 1.26
CA ASN A 301 -21.67 10.02 1.20
C ASN A 301 -22.31 11.12 2.04
N GLY A 302 -21.48 12.03 2.56
CA GLY A 302 -21.90 13.13 3.41
C GLY A 302 -22.48 12.66 4.74
N THR A 303 -22.03 11.54 5.30
CA THR A 303 -22.65 11.01 6.53
C THR A 303 -22.21 11.75 7.80
N THR A 304 -22.88 11.49 8.93
CA THR A 304 -22.34 11.89 10.25
C THR A 304 -21.03 11.16 10.58
N TYR A 305 -20.26 11.71 11.52
CA TYR A 305 -18.92 11.24 11.89
C TYR A 305 -18.88 9.99 12.78
N GLU A 306 -19.94 9.72 13.53
CA GLU A 306 -19.99 8.62 14.50
C GLU A 306 -21.28 7.79 14.27
N PRO A 307 -21.20 6.66 13.54
CA PRO A 307 -22.33 5.75 13.38
C PRO A 307 -22.71 5.13 14.72
N ARG A 308 -23.99 5.25 15.12
CA ARG A 308 -24.52 4.70 16.39
C ARG A 308 -26.05 4.66 16.40
N PHE A 309 -26.61 3.97 17.39
CA PHE A 309 -28.06 3.95 17.65
C PHE A 309 -28.39 4.80 18.88
N ASN A 310 -29.38 5.71 18.77
CA ASN A 310 -30.02 6.35 19.92
C ASN A 310 -31.41 5.78 20.12
N PHE A 311 -31.86 5.67 21.36
CA PHE A 311 -33.14 5.04 21.68
C PHE A 311 -34.12 6.05 22.30
N LYS A 312 -35.41 5.92 21.98
CA LYS A 312 -36.52 6.71 22.52
C LYS A 312 -37.68 5.81 22.94
N GLU A 313 -38.61 6.36 23.71
CA GLU A 313 -39.90 5.71 24.03
C GLU A 313 -39.75 4.33 24.68
N GLY A 314 -38.80 4.19 25.61
CA GLY A 314 -38.56 2.95 26.35
C GLY A 314 -37.79 1.87 25.57
N LYS A 315 -37.40 2.14 24.31
CA LYS A 315 -36.45 1.28 23.59
C LYS A 315 -35.06 1.39 24.20
N THR A 316 -34.29 0.33 24.10
CA THR A 316 -32.94 0.24 24.67
C THR A 316 -32.02 -0.58 23.78
N GLN A 317 -30.72 -0.57 24.05
CA GLN A 317 -29.73 -1.31 23.25
C GLN A 317 -29.92 -2.84 23.30
N GLU A 318 -30.46 -3.37 24.40
CA GLU A 318 -30.67 -4.81 24.60
C GLU A 318 -31.62 -5.42 23.55
N MET A 319 -32.44 -4.59 22.89
CA MET A 319 -33.31 -5.07 21.82
C MET A 319 -32.56 -5.43 20.53
N LEU A 320 -31.32 -4.95 20.33
CA LEU A 320 -30.57 -5.16 19.08
C LEU A 320 -29.72 -6.43 19.17
N ASN A 321 -30.11 -7.46 18.42
CA ASN A 321 -29.44 -8.75 18.43
C ASN A 321 -28.59 -8.96 17.16
N PHE A 322 -27.27 -8.81 17.31
CA PHE A 322 -26.27 -9.05 16.27
C PHE A 322 -25.66 -10.47 16.32
N SER A 323 -26.07 -11.33 17.25
CA SER A 323 -25.41 -12.61 17.54
C SER A 323 -25.34 -13.61 16.37
N LYS A 324 -26.09 -13.38 15.29
CA LYS A 324 -26.08 -14.21 14.07
C LYS A 324 -25.21 -13.65 12.95
N VAL A 325 -24.73 -12.41 13.05
CA VAL A 325 -23.95 -11.78 11.98
C VAL A 325 -22.64 -12.55 11.78
N LYS A 326 -22.38 -12.97 10.54
CA LYS A 326 -21.16 -13.67 10.12
C LYS A 326 -20.40 -12.91 9.05
N ASN A 327 -21.10 -12.17 8.20
CA ASN A 327 -20.50 -11.43 7.09
C ASN A 327 -20.69 -9.92 7.28
N ILE A 328 -19.58 -9.18 7.34
CA ILE A 328 -19.54 -7.72 7.34
C ILE A 328 -18.71 -7.18 6.17
N SER A 329 -18.57 -7.96 5.10
CA SER A 329 -17.80 -7.52 3.95
C SER A 329 -18.32 -6.20 3.41
N HIS A 330 -17.41 -5.30 3.06
CA HIS A 330 -17.72 -3.97 2.55
C HIS A 330 -18.60 -3.08 3.47
N LEU A 331 -18.73 -3.38 4.77
CA LEU A 331 -19.64 -2.69 5.69
C LEU A 331 -19.61 -1.15 5.58
N PHE A 332 -18.40 -0.57 5.57
CA PHE A 332 -18.14 0.88 5.41
C PHE A 332 -17.31 1.20 4.15
N HIS A 333 -17.33 0.31 3.15
CA HIS A 333 -16.54 0.47 1.94
C HIS A 333 -16.96 1.73 1.17
N ASN A 334 -16.00 2.59 0.85
CA ASN A 334 -16.24 3.89 0.18
C ASN A 334 -17.25 4.80 0.91
N THR A 335 -17.50 4.58 2.21
CA THR A 335 -18.34 5.48 3.02
C THR A 335 -17.56 6.76 3.34
N ARG A 336 -18.18 7.92 3.09
CA ARG A 336 -17.56 9.24 3.28
C ARG A 336 -18.39 10.11 4.22
N PRO A 337 -17.81 10.62 5.34
CA PRO A 337 -18.46 11.60 6.19
C PRO A 337 -18.50 12.98 5.53
N TRP A 338 -19.38 13.86 6.03
CA TRP A 338 -19.44 15.27 5.61
C TRP A 338 -18.08 15.95 5.80
N ASN A 339 -17.60 16.70 4.79
CA ASN A 339 -16.33 17.42 4.88
C ASN A 339 -15.13 16.53 5.31
N GLY A 340 -15.04 15.33 4.73
CA GLY A 340 -14.14 14.23 5.16
C GLY A 340 -12.63 14.52 5.20
N HIS A 341 -12.16 15.70 4.80
CA HIS A 341 -10.77 16.12 4.98
C HIS A 341 -10.46 16.71 6.37
N TYR A 342 -11.47 17.10 7.15
CA TYR A 342 -11.28 17.86 8.40
C TYR A 342 -11.83 17.20 9.67
N HIS A 343 -12.48 16.04 9.55
CA HIS A 343 -13.22 15.43 10.67
C HIS A 343 -12.98 13.93 10.81
N ASN A 344 -12.98 13.47 12.06
CA ASN A 344 -12.68 12.10 12.41
C ASN A 344 -13.90 11.19 12.21
N PHE A 345 -13.91 10.32 11.19
CA PHE A 345 -14.88 9.24 11.12
C PHE A 345 -14.51 8.16 12.14
N ASP A 346 -15.30 8.05 13.21
CA ASP A 346 -15.12 7.14 14.33
C ASP A 346 -16.21 6.06 14.30
N ILE A 347 -15.82 4.82 14.00
CA ILE A 347 -16.75 3.69 13.92
C ILE A 347 -16.80 2.87 15.21
N SER A 348 -16.07 3.27 16.26
CA SER A 348 -15.87 2.48 17.48
C SER A 348 -17.20 2.15 18.18
N THR A 349 -18.12 3.12 18.24
CA THR A 349 -19.43 2.94 18.87
C THR A 349 -20.27 1.88 18.14
N PHE A 350 -20.25 1.88 16.80
CA PHE A 350 -21.01 0.90 16.01
C PHE A 350 -20.44 -0.52 16.13
N ILE A 351 -19.13 -0.67 16.00
CA ILE A 351 -18.52 -2.01 15.99
C ILE A 351 -18.66 -2.73 17.34
N ASN A 352 -18.90 -2.01 18.44
CA ASN A 352 -19.20 -2.60 19.75
C ASN A 352 -20.47 -3.46 19.73
N TYR A 353 -21.47 -3.15 18.90
CA TYR A 353 -22.65 -3.99 18.74
C TYR A 353 -22.32 -5.37 18.15
N LEU A 354 -21.21 -5.47 17.41
CA LEU A 354 -20.77 -6.73 16.79
C LEU A 354 -20.05 -7.66 17.78
N SER A 355 -19.69 -7.22 18.99
CA SER A 355 -18.77 -7.92 19.91
C SER A 355 -19.09 -9.41 20.17
N ASN A 356 -20.38 -9.79 20.16
CA ASN A 356 -20.83 -11.17 20.39
C ASN A 356 -21.15 -11.94 19.10
N SER A 357 -20.84 -11.36 17.93
CA SER A 357 -21.17 -11.93 16.62
C SER A 357 -20.05 -12.86 16.16
N PRO A 358 -20.36 -14.04 15.60
CA PRO A 358 -19.38 -14.97 15.06
C PRO A 358 -18.91 -14.52 13.67
N ILE A 359 -18.24 -13.37 13.58
CA ILE A 359 -17.80 -12.81 12.29
C ILE A 359 -16.75 -13.73 11.63
N GLU A 360 -17.06 -14.17 10.41
CA GLU A 360 -16.23 -15.04 9.58
C GLU A 360 -15.61 -14.28 8.41
N ASN A 361 -16.33 -13.32 7.81
CA ASN A 361 -15.89 -12.56 6.64
C ASN A 361 -15.84 -11.05 6.90
N MET A 362 -14.65 -10.46 6.75
CA MET A 362 -14.36 -9.03 6.89
C MET A 362 -13.79 -8.40 5.62
N GLU A 363 -13.99 -9.03 4.46
CA GLU A 363 -13.42 -8.52 3.21
C GLU A 363 -13.80 -7.05 2.97
N SER A 364 -12.79 -6.18 2.86
CA SER A 364 -12.97 -4.74 2.63
C SER A 364 -13.93 -4.05 3.61
N ALA A 365 -14.16 -4.62 4.81
CA ALA A 365 -15.18 -4.15 5.76
C ALA A 365 -14.99 -2.68 6.17
N PHE A 366 -13.73 -2.26 6.32
CA PHE A 366 -13.34 -0.91 6.72
C PHE A 366 -12.42 -0.25 5.68
N GLU A 367 -12.51 -0.63 4.40
CA GLU A 367 -11.67 -0.06 3.35
C GLU A 367 -12.10 1.39 3.04
N SER A 368 -11.44 2.38 3.66
CA SER A 368 -11.69 3.82 3.48
C SER A 368 -10.64 4.71 4.16
N GLU A 369 -10.12 5.70 3.43
CA GLU A 369 -9.20 6.73 3.97
C GLU A 369 -9.85 7.66 5.01
N PHE A 370 -11.18 7.70 5.06
CA PHE A 370 -11.90 8.57 5.98
C PHE A 370 -12.01 7.97 7.39
N ILE A 371 -11.80 6.66 7.55
CA ILE A 371 -11.81 6.02 8.87
C ILE A 371 -10.53 6.42 9.63
N THR A 372 -10.73 7.18 10.71
CA THR A 372 -9.63 7.74 11.53
C THR A 372 -9.58 7.17 12.94
N LYS A 373 -10.63 6.45 13.36
CA LYS A 373 -10.70 5.82 14.68
C LYS A 373 -11.49 4.51 14.64
N ILE A 374 -10.86 3.48 15.20
CA ILE A 374 -11.39 2.13 15.36
C ILE A 374 -10.82 1.54 16.65
N GLU A 375 -11.68 1.31 17.65
CA GLU A 375 -11.25 0.78 18.95
C GLU A 375 -11.75 -0.65 19.18
N ASN A 376 -10.80 -1.53 19.55
CA ASN A 376 -11.01 -2.85 20.16
C ASN A 376 -12.12 -3.72 19.53
N PRO A 377 -11.94 -4.23 18.30
CA PRO A 377 -12.92 -5.08 17.64
C PRO A 377 -12.99 -6.49 18.28
N LEU A 378 -13.76 -6.63 19.36
CA LEU A 378 -13.87 -7.87 20.16
C LEU A 378 -14.43 -9.10 19.39
N PHE A 379 -15.04 -8.87 18.23
CA PHE A 379 -15.70 -9.87 17.39
C PHE A 379 -14.78 -10.66 16.45
N ILE A 380 -13.49 -10.31 16.39
CA ILE A 380 -12.53 -10.84 15.40
C ILE A 380 -12.11 -12.31 15.63
N LYS A 381 -12.60 -12.97 16.67
CA LYS A 381 -12.11 -14.28 17.12
C LYS A 381 -12.23 -15.38 16.05
N ASN A 382 -13.28 -15.34 15.24
CA ASN A 382 -13.63 -16.40 14.29
C ASN A 382 -13.36 -16.03 12.83
N VAL A 383 -12.65 -14.92 12.59
CA VAL A 383 -12.48 -14.39 11.23
C VAL A 383 -11.65 -15.35 10.39
N THR A 384 -12.15 -15.64 9.19
CA THR A 384 -11.50 -16.48 8.18
C THR A 384 -11.02 -15.67 6.98
N ASN A 385 -11.68 -14.55 6.67
CA ASN A 385 -11.29 -13.67 5.55
C ASN A 385 -11.01 -12.25 6.06
N LEU A 386 -9.74 -11.84 6.03
CA LEU A 386 -9.22 -10.50 6.37
C LEU A 386 -8.80 -9.69 5.15
N LYS A 387 -9.08 -10.19 3.94
CA LYS A 387 -8.69 -9.54 2.69
C LYS A 387 -9.12 -8.08 2.67
N ARG A 388 -8.18 -7.16 2.51
CA ARG A 388 -8.42 -5.69 2.45
C ARG A 388 -9.19 -5.11 3.64
N ALA A 389 -9.34 -5.82 4.75
CA ALA A 389 -10.28 -5.46 5.83
C ALA A 389 -10.05 -4.04 6.38
N PHE A 390 -8.78 -3.60 6.44
CA PHE A 390 -8.35 -2.27 6.91
C PHE A 390 -7.56 -1.50 5.83
N LYS A 391 -7.74 -1.85 4.56
CA LYS A 391 -7.05 -1.17 3.46
C LYS A 391 -7.41 0.32 3.43
N ASP A 392 -6.43 1.17 3.13
CA ASP A 392 -6.52 2.64 3.07
C ASP A 392 -6.91 3.33 4.40
N VAL A 393 -7.14 2.64 5.51
CA VAL A 393 -7.52 3.26 6.81
C VAL A 393 -6.47 4.25 7.29
N ASN A 394 -6.88 5.42 7.79
CA ASN A 394 -5.97 6.48 8.23
C ASN A 394 -6.15 6.83 9.71
N ALA A 395 -5.88 5.87 10.60
CA ALA A 395 -6.04 6.02 12.04
C ALA A 395 -4.77 6.56 12.72
N SER A 396 -4.92 7.53 13.62
CA SER A 396 -3.81 8.07 14.42
C SER A 396 -3.54 7.29 15.72
N HIS A 397 -4.33 6.25 15.99
CA HIS A 397 -4.28 5.43 17.21
C HIS A 397 -3.94 3.98 16.86
N GLY A 398 -3.64 3.17 17.88
CA GLY A 398 -3.39 1.74 17.70
C GLY A 398 -4.67 0.93 17.54
N ILE A 399 -4.58 -0.19 16.82
CA ILE A 399 -5.62 -1.22 16.72
C ILE A 399 -5.17 -2.48 17.45
N ASN A 400 -6.01 -2.94 18.39
CA ASN A 400 -5.75 -4.18 19.13
C ASN A 400 -6.51 -5.36 18.51
N LEU A 401 -5.77 -6.27 17.86
CA LEU A 401 -6.31 -7.48 17.24
C LEU A 401 -5.81 -8.76 17.94
N SER A 402 -5.39 -8.67 19.20
CA SER A 402 -4.84 -9.83 19.93
C SER A 402 -5.84 -10.97 20.18
N MET A 403 -7.14 -10.74 19.97
CA MET A 403 -8.17 -11.78 20.06
C MET A 403 -8.33 -12.59 18.77
N LEU A 404 -7.71 -12.16 17.67
CA LEU A 404 -7.74 -12.86 16.39
C LEU A 404 -7.09 -14.23 16.54
N ASN A 405 -7.85 -15.30 16.26
CA ASN A 405 -7.28 -16.61 16.09
C ASN A 405 -6.64 -16.71 14.69
N GLY A 406 -5.33 -16.45 14.58
CA GLY A 406 -4.64 -16.47 13.29
C GLY A 406 -4.70 -17.81 12.54
N ASP A 407 -5.03 -18.92 13.23
CA ASP A 407 -5.20 -20.24 12.59
C ASP A 407 -6.48 -20.36 11.76
N THR A 408 -7.50 -19.54 12.02
CA THR A 408 -8.76 -19.57 11.25
C THR A 408 -8.67 -18.75 9.97
N VAL A 409 -7.70 -17.82 9.88
CA VAL A 409 -7.54 -16.94 8.73
C VAL A 409 -7.02 -17.71 7.53
N MET A 410 -7.74 -17.60 6.41
CA MET A 410 -7.47 -18.24 5.13
C MET A 410 -7.10 -17.24 4.03
N ASP A 411 -7.43 -15.95 4.19
CA ASP A 411 -7.01 -14.88 3.27
C ASP A 411 -6.71 -13.61 4.09
N ALA A 412 -5.52 -13.04 3.91
CA ALA A 412 -5.11 -11.75 4.49
C ALA A 412 -4.46 -10.84 3.45
N GLU A 413 -4.71 -11.08 2.16
CA GLU A 413 -4.17 -10.26 1.09
C GLU A 413 -4.58 -8.80 1.27
N SER A 414 -3.59 -7.91 1.21
CA SER A 414 -3.81 -6.46 1.31
C SER A 414 -4.55 -6.00 2.58
N ALA A 415 -4.56 -6.81 3.65
CA ALA A 415 -5.38 -6.54 4.86
C ALA A 415 -5.17 -5.14 5.45
N PHE A 416 -3.95 -4.61 5.38
CA PHE A 416 -3.55 -3.29 5.88
C PHE A 416 -2.90 -2.42 4.79
N GLU A 417 -3.10 -2.74 3.51
CA GLU A 417 -2.48 -2.01 2.40
C GLU A 417 -2.82 -0.51 2.47
N ASN A 418 -1.83 0.36 2.26
CA ASN A 418 -1.91 1.83 2.34
C ASN A 418 -2.48 2.39 3.66
N SER A 419 -2.52 1.59 4.73
CA SER A 419 -3.10 2.03 6.00
C SER A 419 -2.10 2.79 6.88
N LYS A 420 -2.62 3.62 7.79
CA LYS A 420 -1.89 4.30 8.85
C LYS A 420 -2.51 3.93 10.19
N PHE A 421 -1.65 3.51 11.12
CA PHE A 421 -1.98 3.24 12.52
C PHE A 421 -0.84 3.75 13.41
N ASP A 422 -1.07 3.99 14.69
CA ASP A 422 0.05 4.06 15.63
C ASP A 422 0.62 2.65 15.85
N THR A 423 -0.16 1.72 16.38
CA THR A 423 0.26 0.31 16.56
C THR A 423 -0.72 -0.66 15.92
N ILE A 424 -0.22 -1.78 15.40
CA ILE A 424 -1.04 -2.91 14.95
C ILE A 424 -0.69 -4.11 15.81
N ASN A 425 -1.57 -4.50 16.74
CA ASN A 425 -1.32 -5.61 17.64
C ASN A 425 -1.92 -6.92 17.13
N LEU A 426 -1.09 -7.74 16.48
CA LEU A 426 -1.40 -9.11 16.03
C LEU A 426 -0.59 -10.15 16.83
N SER A 427 -0.16 -9.80 18.05
CA SER A 427 0.78 -10.59 18.86
C SER A 427 0.38 -12.05 19.08
N SER A 428 -0.91 -12.36 19.06
CA SER A 428 -1.44 -13.72 19.30
C SER A 428 -1.73 -14.51 18.02
N ALA A 429 -1.62 -13.89 16.84
CA ALA A 429 -1.99 -14.52 15.57
C ALA A 429 -0.81 -15.29 14.94
N SER A 430 -1.02 -16.56 14.60
CA SER A 430 -0.03 -17.46 13.99
C SER A 430 0.03 -17.38 12.45
N PHE A 431 -1.10 -17.16 11.77
CA PHE A 431 -1.24 -17.15 10.31
C PHE A 431 -0.75 -18.42 9.60
N LYS A 432 -0.70 -19.57 10.27
CA LYS A 432 -0.07 -20.79 9.74
C LYS A 432 -0.78 -21.37 8.51
N ASN A 433 -2.08 -21.12 8.34
CA ASN A 433 -2.92 -21.75 7.31
C ASN A 433 -3.11 -20.91 6.04
N ILE A 434 -2.59 -19.66 6.03
CA ILE A 434 -2.78 -18.73 4.92
C ILE A 434 -1.95 -19.16 3.69
N PRO A 435 -2.54 -19.23 2.48
CA PRO A 435 -1.81 -19.54 1.25
C PRO A 435 -1.08 -18.33 0.65
N SER A 436 -1.54 -17.09 0.90
CA SER A 436 -0.86 -15.88 0.45
C SER A 436 -1.00 -14.71 1.44
N THR A 437 0.11 -14.00 1.66
CA THR A 437 0.17 -12.73 2.42
C THR A 437 0.49 -11.55 1.50
N LYS A 438 0.18 -11.67 0.21
CA LYS A 438 0.47 -10.66 -0.79
C LYS A 438 -0.05 -9.29 -0.38
N ASN A 439 0.82 -8.30 -0.42
CA ASN A 439 0.53 -6.91 -0.04
C ASN A 439 0.01 -6.68 1.40
N MET A 440 0.06 -7.66 2.30
CA MET A 440 -0.65 -7.61 3.60
C MET A 440 -0.44 -6.30 4.37
N PHE A 441 0.80 -5.76 4.35
CA PHE A 441 1.22 -4.50 4.96
C PHE A 441 1.87 -3.53 3.95
N LYS A 442 1.53 -3.65 2.66
CA LYS A 442 2.10 -2.80 1.62
C LYS A 442 1.75 -1.33 1.89
N ASN A 443 2.73 -0.44 1.82
CA ASN A 443 2.62 0.99 2.11
C ASN A 443 2.04 1.33 3.49
N THR A 444 1.99 0.37 4.42
CA THR A 444 1.48 0.61 5.77
C THR A 444 2.44 1.51 6.54
N SER A 445 1.89 2.53 7.21
CA SER A 445 2.62 3.38 8.16
C SER A 445 2.18 3.04 9.58
N ALA A 446 3.03 2.34 10.33
CA ALA A 446 2.76 1.98 11.71
C ALA A 446 3.99 2.21 12.57
N SER A 447 3.82 2.66 13.81
CA SER A 447 4.95 2.74 14.73
C SER A 447 5.48 1.34 15.05
N LYS A 448 4.58 0.39 15.32
CA LYS A 448 4.94 -1.02 15.55
C LYS A 448 3.86 -1.97 15.06
N ILE A 449 4.28 -3.09 14.48
CA ILE A 449 3.42 -4.22 14.13
C ILE A 449 3.87 -5.40 14.99
N PHE A 450 3.02 -5.85 15.91
CA PHE A 450 3.31 -7.00 16.78
C PHE A 450 2.92 -8.29 16.07
N LEU A 451 3.91 -9.14 15.78
CA LEU A 451 3.75 -10.44 15.09
C LEU A 451 4.45 -11.55 15.89
N ASP A 452 4.38 -11.49 17.21
CA ASP A 452 5.20 -12.31 18.12
C ASP A 452 4.99 -13.82 17.92
N GLN A 453 3.77 -14.26 17.58
CA GLN A 453 3.43 -15.67 17.35
C GLN A 453 3.28 -16.06 15.87
N ALA A 454 3.52 -15.14 14.93
CA ALA A 454 3.27 -15.40 13.51
C ALA A 454 4.31 -16.36 12.91
N THR A 455 3.85 -17.42 12.24
CA THR A 455 4.70 -18.49 11.64
C THR A 455 4.66 -18.53 10.11
N PHE A 456 3.50 -18.24 9.49
CA PHE A 456 3.30 -18.24 8.03
C PHE A 456 3.65 -19.57 7.32
N ASP A 457 3.45 -20.71 7.99
CA ASP A 457 3.96 -22.01 7.54
C ASP A 457 3.44 -22.49 6.16
N ASN A 458 2.21 -22.14 5.77
CA ASN A 458 1.62 -22.55 4.49
C ASN A 458 1.61 -21.48 3.39
N VAL A 459 2.21 -20.31 3.64
CA VAL A 459 2.26 -19.23 2.65
C VAL A 459 3.07 -19.69 1.45
N LYS A 460 2.49 -19.57 0.25
CA LYS A 460 3.18 -19.80 -1.04
C LYS A 460 3.64 -18.51 -1.68
N ASP A 461 2.86 -17.44 -1.52
CA ASP A 461 3.14 -16.11 -2.07
C ASP A 461 3.13 -15.06 -0.95
N ALA A 462 4.33 -14.59 -0.61
CA ALA A 462 4.59 -13.49 0.33
C ALA A 462 4.99 -12.20 -0.41
N SER A 463 4.75 -12.12 -1.73
CA SER A 463 5.21 -11.00 -2.53
C SER A 463 4.65 -9.68 -2.02
N SER A 464 5.53 -8.68 -1.96
CA SER A 464 5.18 -7.32 -1.56
C SER A 464 4.53 -7.18 -0.16
N MET A 465 4.65 -8.19 0.71
CA MET A 465 3.98 -8.21 2.02
C MET A 465 4.25 -6.94 2.85
N PHE A 466 5.46 -6.39 2.81
CA PHE A 466 5.88 -5.16 3.48
C PHE A 466 6.43 -4.11 2.48
N GLU A 467 6.09 -4.20 1.19
CA GLU A 467 6.57 -3.25 0.17
C GLU A 467 6.19 -1.82 0.56
N GLY A 468 7.14 -0.89 0.61
CA GLY A 468 6.90 0.51 0.96
C GLY A 468 6.47 0.77 2.41
N ALA A 469 6.43 -0.27 3.27
CA ALA A 469 6.01 -0.14 4.66
C ALA A 469 6.97 0.76 5.45
N LYS A 470 6.41 1.62 6.30
CA LYS A 470 7.14 2.52 7.19
C LYS A 470 6.91 2.09 8.64
N VAL A 471 7.83 1.27 9.17
CA VAL A 471 7.67 0.64 10.50
C VAL A 471 8.93 0.80 11.35
N TYR A 472 8.82 1.26 12.62
CA TYR A 472 10.00 1.49 13.48
C TYR A 472 10.65 0.17 13.95
N GLN A 473 9.84 -0.86 14.20
CA GLN A 473 10.31 -2.17 14.65
C GLN A 473 9.45 -3.28 14.03
N THR A 474 10.04 -4.06 13.13
CA THR A 474 9.49 -5.32 12.63
C THR A 474 10.44 -6.44 13.01
N SER A 475 10.01 -7.31 13.92
CA SER A 475 10.67 -8.58 14.21
C SER A 475 9.67 -9.68 13.91
N LEU A 476 10.15 -10.76 13.30
CA LEU A 476 9.36 -11.92 12.93
C LEU A 476 9.99 -13.16 13.60
N PRO A 477 10.04 -13.20 14.95
CA PRO A 477 10.90 -14.12 15.68
C PRO A 477 10.53 -15.61 15.50
N ASN A 478 9.29 -15.88 15.07
CA ASN A 478 8.77 -17.23 14.83
C ASN A 478 8.38 -17.48 13.36
N ALA A 479 8.57 -16.52 12.46
CA ALA A 479 8.13 -16.65 11.07
C ALA A 479 9.05 -17.56 10.27
N THR A 480 8.51 -18.66 9.74
CA THR A 480 9.28 -19.67 9.00
C THR A 480 9.17 -19.50 7.50
N PHE A 481 7.98 -19.17 6.98
CA PHE A 481 7.69 -19.14 5.52
C PHE A 481 8.11 -20.44 4.79
N SER A 482 8.05 -21.59 5.47
CA SER A 482 8.63 -22.87 4.99
C SER A 482 8.10 -23.41 3.66
N LYS A 483 6.94 -22.93 3.18
CA LYS A 483 6.35 -23.30 1.88
C LYS A 483 6.34 -22.17 0.85
N THR A 484 6.99 -21.04 1.15
CA THR A 484 6.91 -19.85 0.30
C THR A 484 7.78 -20.00 -0.93
N GLU A 485 7.16 -19.90 -2.10
CA GLU A 485 7.83 -19.96 -3.40
C GLU A 485 8.16 -18.56 -3.92
N ASN A 486 7.35 -17.56 -3.58
CA ASN A 486 7.50 -16.17 -4.06
C ASN A 486 7.68 -15.20 -2.88
N PHE A 487 8.90 -14.65 -2.77
CA PHE A 487 9.29 -13.58 -1.84
C PHE A 487 9.51 -12.24 -2.56
N SER A 488 9.17 -12.15 -3.85
CA SER A 488 9.48 -10.96 -4.65
C SER A 488 8.95 -9.68 -4.00
N LYS A 489 9.82 -8.67 -3.90
CA LYS A 489 9.52 -7.36 -3.30
C LYS A 489 9.04 -7.38 -1.85
N MET A 490 9.15 -8.49 -1.11
CA MET A 490 8.55 -8.64 0.22
C MET A 490 8.89 -7.48 1.18
N PHE A 491 10.11 -6.96 1.13
CA PHE A 491 10.60 -5.81 1.90
C PHE A 491 11.15 -4.68 1.02
N MET A 492 10.71 -4.60 -0.24
CA MET A 492 11.14 -3.53 -1.15
C MET A 492 10.67 -2.18 -0.61
N ASP A 493 11.53 -1.16 -0.65
CA ASP A 493 11.24 0.19 -0.16
C ASP A 493 10.79 0.27 1.32
N THR A 494 11.00 -0.79 2.12
CA THR A 494 10.66 -0.77 3.55
C THR A 494 11.60 0.19 4.30
N LYS A 495 11.00 1.15 5.00
CA LYS A 495 11.72 2.20 5.74
C LYS A 495 11.51 2.03 7.23
N SER A 496 12.59 1.86 7.99
CA SER A 496 12.55 2.24 9.41
C SER A 496 12.89 3.71 9.55
N TYR A 497 12.13 4.43 10.37
CA TYR A 497 12.35 5.85 10.65
C TYR A 497 13.63 6.14 11.46
N ASN A 498 14.33 5.12 11.97
CA ASN A 498 15.63 5.30 12.62
C ASN A 498 16.76 4.60 11.85
N ASN A 499 17.89 5.29 11.71
CA ASN A 499 19.10 4.79 11.03
C ASN A 499 19.80 3.66 11.81
N SER A 500 19.14 3.07 12.83
CA SER A 500 19.65 2.02 13.71
C SER A 500 18.80 0.74 13.67
N SER A 501 17.91 0.62 12.69
CA SER A 501 16.99 -0.50 12.56
C SER A 501 17.72 -1.82 12.27
N THR A 502 17.27 -2.86 12.97
CA THR A 502 17.63 -4.25 12.74
C THR A 502 16.39 -4.97 12.23
N LEU A 503 16.53 -5.72 11.12
CA LEU A 503 15.52 -6.65 10.63
C LEU A 503 16.03 -8.07 10.90
N ASP A 504 15.35 -8.77 11.81
CA ASP A 504 15.69 -10.15 12.19
C ASP A 504 14.76 -11.14 11.47
N LEU A 505 15.32 -11.88 10.52
CA LEU A 505 14.70 -12.94 9.72
C LEU A 505 15.41 -14.29 9.95
N SER A 506 16.01 -14.49 11.13
CA SER A 506 16.80 -15.67 11.46
C SER A 506 16.05 -17.02 11.41
N LYS A 507 14.72 -17.00 11.25
CA LYS A 507 13.86 -18.18 11.12
C LYS A 507 13.30 -18.42 9.72
N ILE A 508 13.45 -17.47 8.79
CA ILE A 508 12.94 -17.65 7.43
C ILE A 508 13.66 -18.82 6.77
N ASP A 509 12.90 -19.67 6.10
CA ASP A 509 13.36 -20.84 5.36
C ASP A 509 13.19 -20.60 3.85
N PHE A 510 14.31 -20.55 3.13
CA PHE A 510 14.33 -20.36 1.67
C PHE A 510 14.35 -21.68 0.88
N LYS A 511 14.17 -22.86 1.50
CA LYS A 511 14.22 -24.15 0.80
C LYS A 511 13.21 -24.26 -0.36
N GLN A 512 12.02 -23.67 -0.24
CA GLN A 512 11.01 -23.66 -1.31
C GLN A 512 11.04 -22.40 -2.20
N ALA A 513 11.88 -21.40 -1.87
CA ALA A 513 11.91 -20.13 -2.58
C ALA A 513 12.36 -20.32 -4.03
N LYS A 514 11.60 -19.74 -4.96
CA LYS A 514 11.91 -19.70 -6.41
C LYS A 514 12.23 -18.30 -6.88
N ASP A 515 11.50 -17.31 -6.36
CA ASP A 515 11.63 -15.90 -6.71
C ASP A 515 11.89 -15.06 -5.44
N THR A 516 13.08 -14.47 -5.36
CA THR A 516 13.50 -13.51 -4.33
C THR A 516 13.85 -12.15 -4.95
N SER A 517 13.41 -11.90 -6.20
CA SER A 517 13.73 -10.67 -6.92
C SER A 517 13.22 -9.44 -6.18
N PHE A 518 14.04 -8.39 -6.14
CA PHE A 518 13.75 -7.13 -5.46
C PHE A 518 13.41 -7.26 -3.96
N MET A 519 13.58 -8.42 -3.31
CA MET A 519 13.06 -8.71 -1.97
C MET A 519 13.45 -7.65 -0.94
N PHE A 520 14.68 -7.14 -1.00
CA PHE A 520 15.23 -6.12 -0.11
C PHE A 520 15.62 -4.84 -0.85
N LYS A 521 15.18 -4.64 -2.10
CA LYS A 521 15.56 -3.45 -2.87
C LYS A 521 15.17 -2.18 -2.10
N ASN A 522 16.12 -1.26 -1.95
CA ASN A 522 15.99 -0.01 -1.21
C ASN A 522 15.61 -0.19 0.28
N LEU A 523 15.94 -1.33 0.88
CA LEU A 523 15.73 -1.58 2.31
C LEU A 523 16.54 -0.60 3.15
N LYS A 524 15.88 0.17 4.01
CA LYS A 524 16.53 1.09 4.96
C LYS A 524 16.70 0.42 6.33
N ALA A 525 17.51 -0.64 6.36
CA ALA A 525 17.92 -1.36 7.55
C ALA A 525 19.45 -1.39 7.68
N LYS A 526 19.97 -1.13 8.88
CA LYS A 526 21.42 -1.15 9.12
C LYS A 526 21.95 -2.58 9.30
N ASN A 527 21.18 -3.40 10.00
CA ASN A 527 21.49 -4.81 10.22
C ASN A 527 20.35 -5.68 9.66
N LEU A 528 20.71 -6.66 8.84
CA LEU A 528 19.82 -7.71 8.36
C LEU A 528 20.37 -9.05 8.84
N THR A 529 19.61 -9.75 9.68
CA THR A 529 19.96 -11.10 10.13
C THR A 529 19.14 -12.10 9.33
N LEU A 530 19.81 -13.00 8.62
CA LEU A 530 19.17 -14.11 7.89
C LEU A 530 19.37 -15.43 8.65
N ASN A 531 18.72 -16.49 8.17
CA ASN A 531 18.81 -17.79 8.82
C ASN A 531 20.15 -18.48 8.53
N HIS A 532 20.86 -18.87 9.59
CA HIS A 532 22.14 -19.56 9.54
C HIS A 532 22.10 -20.97 10.16
N SER A 533 20.91 -21.57 10.37
CA SER A 533 20.82 -22.90 10.98
C SER A 533 21.21 -24.03 10.02
N GLU A 534 20.80 -23.95 8.76
CA GLU A 534 21.00 -24.99 7.74
C GLU A 534 21.12 -24.35 6.34
N PRO A 535 21.83 -24.98 5.38
CA PRO A 535 21.82 -24.55 3.98
C PRO A 535 20.41 -24.52 3.36
N MET A 536 20.13 -23.51 2.54
CA MET A 536 18.84 -23.27 1.88
C MET A 536 19.04 -22.47 0.58
N GLY A 537 17.94 -22.22 -0.15
CA GLY A 537 17.96 -21.42 -1.39
C GLY A 537 18.24 -22.22 -2.66
N GLU A 538 18.34 -23.55 -2.55
CA GLU A 538 18.65 -24.48 -3.65
C GLU A 538 17.63 -24.47 -4.80
N ASN A 539 16.48 -23.82 -4.60
CA ASN A 539 15.42 -23.67 -5.59
C ASN A 539 15.27 -22.26 -6.14
N ILE A 540 16.07 -21.28 -5.67
CA ILE A 540 16.00 -19.90 -6.14
C ILE A 540 16.47 -19.84 -7.59
N THR A 541 15.58 -19.39 -8.48
CA THR A 541 15.82 -19.25 -9.92
C THR A 541 15.91 -17.80 -10.38
N ASN A 542 15.35 -16.88 -9.59
CA ASN A 542 15.35 -15.45 -9.83
C ASN A 542 15.68 -14.68 -8.53
N ALA A 543 16.86 -14.08 -8.48
CA ALA A 543 17.31 -13.20 -7.41
C ALA A 543 17.68 -11.80 -7.93
N GLU A 544 17.15 -11.41 -9.10
CA GLU A 544 17.48 -10.12 -9.73
C GLU A 544 17.20 -8.95 -8.76
N SER A 545 18.18 -8.05 -8.65
CA SER A 545 18.08 -6.83 -7.83
C SER A 545 17.68 -7.04 -6.36
N MET A 546 17.91 -8.24 -5.78
CA MET A 546 17.44 -8.58 -4.43
C MET A 546 17.89 -7.58 -3.36
N PHE A 547 19.12 -7.07 -3.44
CA PHE A 547 19.68 -6.11 -2.48
C PHE A 547 19.98 -4.73 -3.08
N GLU A 548 19.48 -4.40 -4.27
CA GLU A 548 19.77 -3.10 -4.92
C GLU A 548 19.40 -1.88 -4.03
N PHE A 549 20.26 -0.86 -3.93
CA PHE A 549 20.06 0.38 -3.13
C PHE A 549 19.92 0.17 -1.60
N CYS A 550 20.54 -0.86 -1.04
CA CYS A 550 20.63 -1.10 0.41
C CYS A 550 21.70 -0.23 1.09
N ASP A 551 21.64 1.10 0.89
CA ASP A 551 22.68 2.07 1.31
C ASP A 551 23.01 2.11 2.82
N TYR A 552 22.27 1.41 3.67
CA TYR A 552 22.48 1.37 5.12
C TYR A 552 23.15 0.07 5.59
N LEU A 553 23.14 -0.96 4.75
CA LEU A 553 23.69 -2.26 5.07
C LEU A 553 25.22 -2.20 5.02
N THR A 554 25.88 -2.43 6.15
CA THR A 554 27.35 -2.37 6.22
C THR A 554 28.02 -3.73 6.04
N SER A 555 27.30 -4.81 6.33
CA SER A 555 27.77 -6.18 6.19
C SER A 555 26.60 -7.11 5.89
N LEU A 556 26.83 -8.12 5.05
CA LEU A 556 25.83 -9.13 4.71
C LEU A 556 26.45 -10.53 4.74
N ASP A 557 25.80 -11.44 5.45
CA ASP A 557 26.20 -12.84 5.55
C ASP A 557 25.16 -13.73 4.83
N LEU A 558 25.60 -14.40 3.76
CA LEU A 558 24.83 -15.35 2.97
C LEU A 558 25.42 -16.78 3.06
N THR A 559 26.17 -17.10 4.12
CA THR A 559 26.91 -18.37 4.24
C THR A 559 26.05 -19.62 4.03
N ASN A 560 24.76 -19.56 4.35
CA ASN A 560 23.83 -20.69 4.22
C ASN A 560 22.74 -20.48 3.16
N ILE A 561 22.86 -19.45 2.32
CA ILE A 561 21.89 -19.21 1.23
C ILE A 561 22.62 -19.44 -0.10
N ASP A 562 22.28 -20.54 -0.73
CA ASP A 562 22.78 -20.92 -2.04
C ASP A 562 21.92 -20.31 -3.15
N PHE A 563 22.56 -19.89 -4.23
CA PHE A 563 21.90 -19.35 -5.43
C PHE A 563 22.21 -20.20 -6.67
N ASN A 564 22.40 -21.51 -6.48
CA ASN A 564 22.98 -22.41 -7.48
C ASN A 564 22.09 -22.65 -8.70
N LYS A 565 20.78 -22.40 -8.60
CA LYS A 565 19.82 -22.44 -9.72
C LYS A 565 19.47 -21.05 -10.27
N ASN A 566 20.02 -20.00 -9.69
CA ASN A 566 19.69 -18.63 -10.07
C ASN A 566 20.20 -18.34 -11.49
N THR A 567 19.35 -17.78 -12.33
CA THR A 567 19.67 -17.55 -13.76
C THR A 567 20.27 -16.17 -14.03
N SER A 568 20.10 -15.22 -13.11
CA SER A 568 20.59 -13.84 -13.24
C SER A 568 20.96 -13.22 -11.88
N PHE A 569 22.17 -12.70 -11.78
CA PHE A 569 22.66 -11.85 -10.69
C PHE A 569 22.65 -10.36 -11.06
N LYS A 570 21.85 -9.99 -12.08
CA LYS A 570 21.73 -8.60 -12.51
C LYS A 570 21.34 -7.70 -11.35
N ASN A 571 22.07 -6.59 -11.22
CA ASN A 571 21.89 -5.56 -10.18
C ASN A 571 21.90 -6.08 -8.73
N PHE A 572 22.42 -7.28 -8.44
CA PHE A 572 22.15 -7.97 -7.17
C PHE A 572 22.48 -7.14 -5.92
N PHE A 573 23.59 -6.39 -5.96
CA PHE A 573 24.05 -5.45 -4.92
C PHE A 573 24.25 -4.04 -5.47
N LYS A 574 23.63 -3.71 -6.61
CA LYS A 574 23.86 -2.42 -7.29
C LYS A 574 23.49 -1.26 -6.37
N ASN A 575 24.38 -0.26 -6.31
CA ASN A 575 24.29 0.93 -5.48
C ASN A 575 24.30 0.66 -3.97
N ASP A 576 24.84 -0.48 -3.51
CA ASP A 576 25.04 -0.73 -2.08
C ASP A 576 26.29 0.01 -1.56
N GLU A 577 26.23 1.35 -1.55
CA GLU A 577 27.39 2.20 -1.33
C GLU A 577 28.02 2.08 0.06
N SER A 578 27.27 1.59 1.07
CA SER A 578 27.76 1.38 2.44
C SER A 578 28.24 -0.04 2.74
N LEU A 579 28.00 -1.01 1.85
CA LEU A 579 28.35 -2.41 2.08
C LEU A 579 29.87 -2.56 2.09
N LYS A 580 30.44 -3.11 3.17
CA LYS A 580 31.89 -3.29 3.35
C LYS A 580 32.31 -4.75 3.27
N ILE A 581 31.50 -5.63 3.85
CA ILE A 581 31.80 -7.06 3.97
C ILE A 581 30.62 -7.86 3.43
N LEU A 582 30.90 -8.74 2.48
CA LEU A 582 29.96 -9.71 1.94
C LEU A 582 30.53 -11.11 2.11
N THR A 583 29.73 -12.05 2.61
CA THR A 583 30.10 -13.46 2.70
C THR A 583 29.13 -14.30 1.89
N PHE A 584 29.61 -15.00 0.85
CA PHE A 584 28.83 -16.01 0.14
C PHE A 584 28.92 -17.38 0.81
N SER A 585 27.97 -18.26 0.48
CA SER A 585 28.03 -19.68 0.84
C SER A 585 29.28 -20.37 0.28
N GLU A 586 29.87 -21.26 1.08
CA GLU A 586 30.97 -22.13 0.65
C GLU A 586 30.55 -23.10 -0.47
N ASN A 587 29.24 -23.37 -0.58
CA ASN A 587 28.64 -24.26 -1.58
C ASN A 587 28.11 -23.51 -2.82
N LEU A 588 28.32 -22.18 -2.91
CA LEU A 588 27.89 -21.40 -4.05
C LEU A 588 28.54 -21.92 -5.35
N ASN A 589 27.71 -22.04 -6.37
CA ASN A 589 28.07 -22.38 -7.73
C ASN A 589 27.09 -21.69 -8.69
N SER A 590 27.44 -20.49 -9.13
CA SER A 590 26.63 -19.65 -10.02
C SER A 590 26.71 -20.02 -11.50
N THR A 591 27.12 -21.24 -11.85
CA THR A 591 27.25 -21.65 -13.27
C THR A 591 25.93 -21.70 -14.04
N THR A 592 24.78 -21.69 -13.37
CA THR A 592 23.47 -21.58 -14.05
C THR A 592 23.16 -20.16 -14.52
N ALA A 593 23.82 -19.15 -13.95
CA ALA A 593 23.59 -17.75 -14.29
C ALA A 593 24.27 -17.33 -15.60
N THR A 594 23.57 -16.51 -16.37
CA THR A 594 24.06 -15.96 -17.65
C THR A 594 24.23 -14.44 -17.63
N ASP A 595 23.60 -13.76 -16.67
CA ASP A 595 23.62 -12.29 -16.56
C ASP A 595 24.14 -11.89 -15.17
N PHE A 596 25.24 -11.17 -15.14
CA PHE A 596 25.84 -10.55 -13.95
C PHE A 596 25.95 -9.03 -14.11
N GLY A 597 25.18 -8.46 -15.05
CA GLY A 597 25.19 -7.05 -15.37
C GLY A 597 24.98 -6.20 -14.12
N SER A 598 25.89 -5.26 -13.89
CA SER A 598 25.84 -4.34 -12.76
C SER A 598 25.81 -4.99 -11.36
N MET A 599 26.19 -6.27 -11.20
CA MET A 599 26.06 -6.99 -9.92
C MET A 599 26.60 -6.24 -8.71
N PHE A 600 27.76 -5.59 -8.83
CA PHE A 600 28.41 -4.77 -7.79
C PHE A 600 28.58 -3.30 -8.20
N GLU A 601 27.79 -2.81 -9.17
CA GLU A 601 27.89 -1.43 -9.63
C GLU A 601 27.75 -0.45 -8.45
N ASN A 602 28.67 0.50 -8.33
CA ASN A 602 28.72 1.52 -7.27
C ASN A 602 28.83 0.96 -5.82
N CYS A 603 29.26 -0.28 -5.60
CA CYS A 603 29.64 -0.79 -4.27
C CYS A 603 31.00 -0.20 -3.80
N ALA A 604 31.11 1.12 -3.72
CA ALA A 604 32.39 1.82 -3.53
C ALA A 604 33.05 1.56 -2.16
N SER A 605 32.26 1.22 -1.13
CA SER A 605 32.78 0.89 0.22
C SER A 605 33.20 -0.56 0.40
N LEU A 606 32.91 -1.44 -0.57
CA LEU A 606 33.13 -2.87 -0.44
C LEU A 606 34.64 -3.16 -0.34
N THR A 607 35.07 -3.77 0.75
CA THR A 607 36.49 -4.09 1.03
C THR A 607 36.76 -5.60 1.03
N THR A 608 35.73 -6.43 1.21
CA THR A 608 35.90 -7.87 1.39
C THR A 608 34.71 -8.64 0.83
N ILE A 609 34.99 -9.62 -0.02
CA ILE A 609 34.05 -10.66 -0.46
C ILE A 609 34.65 -12.00 -0.06
N ASN A 610 34.10 -12.61 0.99
CA ASN A 610 34.50 -13.96 1.39
C ASN A 610 33.89 -14.98 0.42
N HIS A 611 34.67 -16.00 0.08
CA HIS A 611 34.31 -17.07 -0.87
C HIS A 611 34.02 -16.58 -2.30
N ILE A 612 34.67 -15.50 -2.73
CA ILE A 612 34.53 -14.97 -4.10
C ILE A 612 34.91 -15.99 -5.20
N ASP A 613 35.78 -16.96 -4.89
CA ASP A 613 36.14 -18.08 -5.78
C ASP A 613 34.96 -19.02 -6.09
N ARG A 614 33.89 -18.95 -5.30
CA ARG A 614 32.63 -19.67 -5.52
C ARG A 614 31.68 -18.96 -6.49
N LEU A 615 31.93 -17.67 -6.78
CA LEU A 615 31.21 -16.91 -7.81
C LEU A 615 31.74 -17.30 -9.21
N ARG A 616 31.23 -18.40 -9.73
CA ARG A 616 31.56 -18.98 -11.03
C ARG A 616 30.90 -18.21 -12.18
N LEU A 617 31.71 -17.72 -13.13
CA LEU A 617 31.23 -16.96 -14.31
C LEU A 617 31.29 -17.80 -15.60
N ASP A 618 31.41 -19.14 -15.50
CA ASP A 618 31.68 -20.02 -16.64
C ASP A 618 30.68 -19.87 -17.79
N ASN A 619 29.40 -19.67 -17.45
CA ASN A 619 28.31 -19.49 -18.41
C ASN A 619 27.81 -18.03 -18.51
N ALA A 620 28.51 -17.07 -17.89
CA ALA A 620 28.16 -15.66 -18.00
C ALA A 620 28.25 -15.22 -19.47
N ILE A 621 27.21 -14.52 -19.92
CA ILE A 621 27.08 -13.89 -21.24
C ILE A 621 27.28 -12.38 -21.08
N ASP A 622 26.63 -11.78 -20.07
CA ASP A 622 26.69 -10.34 -19.78
C ASP A 622 27.43 -10.08 -18.45
N LEU A 623 28.55 -9.37 -18.53
CA LEU A 623 29.34 -8.84 -17.40
C LEU A 623 29.38 -7.30 -17.41
N SER A 624 28.51 -6.65 -18.18
CA SER A 624 28.49 -5.19 -18.32
C SER A 624 28.35 -4.50 -16.96
N ASN A 625 29.16 -3.48 -16.71
CA ASN A 625 29.17 -2.71 -15.46
C ASN A 625 29.36 -3.52 -14.16
N MET A 626 29.73 -4.81 -14.20
CA MET A 626 29.70 -5.70 -13.03
C MET A 626 30.47 -5.14 -11.82
N TYR A 627 31.62 -4.50 -12.04
CA TYR A 627 32.43 -3.83 -11.02
C TYR A 627 32.56 -2.32 -11.26
N PHE A 628 31.65 -1.71 -12.02
CA PHE A 628 31.69 -0.28 -12.28
C PHE A 628 31.76 0.49 -10.94
N ASN A 629 32.76 1.36 -10.81
CA ASN A 629 32.94 2.21 -9.64
C ASN A 629 33.13 1.45 -8.30
N VAL A 630 33.63 0.20 -8.33
CA VAL A 630 34.08 -0.55 -7.15
C VAL A 630 35.53 -0.18 -6.84
N ARG A 631 35.75 0.64 -5.80
CA ARG A 631 37.06 1.29 -5.56
C ARG A 631 37.89 0.67 -4.43
N ASN A 632 37.25 -0.01 -3.48
CA ASN A 632 37.88 -0.47 -2.24
C ASN A 632 38.22 -1.97 -2.24
N ILE A 633 37.74 -2.72 -3.22
CA ILE A 633 38.30 -4.02 -3.60
C ILE A 633 39.20 -3.77 -4.79
N TYR A 634 40.47 -4.16 -4.65
CA TYR A 634 41.43 -3.98 -5.72
C TYR A 634 41.26 -5.07 -6.78
N LEU A 635 41.32 -4.68 -8.06
CA LEU A 635 41.13 -5.60 -9.18
C LEU A 635 42.16 -6.74 -9.17
N ASP A 636 43.40 -6.47 -8.75
CA ASP A 636 44.47 -7.47 -8.63
C ASP A 636 44.19 -8.56 -7.59
N ASP A 637 43.34 -8.28 -6.59
CA ASP A 637 42.97 -9.27 -5.56
C ASP A 637 41.89 -10.25 -6.03
N ILE A 638 41.11 -9.88 -7.04
CA ILE A 638 39.96 -10.66 -7.52
C ILE A 638 40.20 -11.31 -8.87
N ILE A 639 41.07 -10.74 -9.72
CA ILE A 639 41.15 -11.15 -11.13
C ILE A 639 41.59 -12.59 -11.33
N SER A 640 42.50 -13.09 -10.48
CA SER A 640 43.00 -14.47 -10.53
C SER A 640 41.94 -15.52 -10.23
N LYS A 641 40.79 -15.11 -9.68
CA LYS A 641 39.68 -15.98 -9.29
C LYS A 641 38.54 -15.98 -10.32
N LEU A 642 38.58 -15.08 -11.32
CA LEU A 642 37.53 -15.02 -12.34
C LEU A 642 37.75 -16.11 -13.41
N VAL A 643 36.70 -16.90 -13.64
CA VAL A 643 36.62 -17.91 -14.70
C VAL A 643 35.42 -17.61 -15.57
N ALA A 644 35.63 -17.09 -16.78
CA ALA A 644 34.57 -16.69 -17.72
C ALA A 644 34.88 -17.27 -19.11
N ASN A 645 33.96 -18.04 -19.69
CA ASN A 645 34.20 -18.76 -20.96
C ASN A 645 33.23 -18.39 -22.09
N LYS A 646 32.08 -17.80 -21.76
CA LYS A 646 30.98 -17.54 -22.70
C LYS A 646 30.59 -16.06 -22.84
N VAL A 647 31.38 -15.17 -22.24
CA VAL A 647 31.05 -13.76 -22.15
C VAL A 647 31.07 -13.10 -23.52
N THR A 648 30.03 -12.32 -23.81
CA THR A 648 29.90 -11.52 -25.04
C THR A 648 29.95 -10.02 -24.75
N ASP A 649 29.55 -9.58 -23.55
CA ASP A 649 29.57 -8.17 -23.16
C ASP A 649 30.39 -7.95 -21.87
N THR A 650 31.45 -7.14 -21.97
CA THR A 650 32.27 -6.67 -20.85
C THR A 650 32.31 -5.14 -20.76
N SER A 651 31.31 -4.47 -21.34
CA SER A 651 31.29 -3.01 -21.42
C SER A 651 31.27 -2.40 -20.01
N HIS A 652 32.18 -1.46 -19.78
CA HIS A 652 32.36 -0.78 -18.50
C HIS A 652 32.58 -1.69 -17.28
N MET A 653 32.88 -2.99 -17.48
CA MET A 653 32.96 -3.99 -16.41
C MET A 653 33.88 -3.55 -15.26
N PHE A 654 35.02 -2.93 -15.58
CA PHE A 654 36.02 -2.47 -14.61
C PHE A 654 36.23 -0.95 -14.65
N ALA A 655 35.28 -0.19 -15.21
CA ALA A 655 35.41 1.25 -15.28
C ALA A 655 35.41 1.86 -13.86
N SER A 656 36.29 2.85 -13.64
CA SER A 656 36.49 3.53 -12.35
C SER A 656 36.86 2.59 -11.18
N THR A 657 37.42 1.41 -11.46
CA THR A 657 38.01 0.52 -10.44
C THR A 657 39.44 0.91 -10.10
N TYR A 658 40.01 0.32 -9.05
CA TYR A 658 41.34 0.65 -8.53
C TYR A 658 42.20 -0.60 -8.38
N THR A 659 43.51 -0.44 -8.50
CA THR A 659 44.51 -1.46 -8.19
C THR A 659 45.78 -0.82 -7.65
N LYS A 660 46.54 -1.57 -6.85
CA LYS A 660 47.87 -1.16 -6.36
C LYS A 660 48.99 -1.70 -7.23
N ASN A 661 48.81 -2.90 -7.79
CA ASN A 661 49.84 -3.61 -8.54
C ASN A 661 49.43 -3.76 -10.02
N PRO A 662 50.34 -4.20 -10.89
CA PRO A 662 49.95 -4.63 -12.23
C PRO A 662 48.85 -5.70 -12.20
N VAL A 663 47.81 -5.53 -13.02
CA VAL A 663 46.72 -6.51 -13.15
C VAL A 663 47.05 -7.44 -14.31
N ILE A 664 47.23 -8.73 -14.02
CA ILE A 664 47.49 -9.77 -15.01
C ILE A 664 46.25 -10.65 -15.15
N PHE A 665 45.59 -10.56 -16.30
CA PHE A 665 44.40 -11.36 -16.57
C PHE A 665 44.78 -12.83 -16.82
N PRO A 666 44.18 -13.80 -16.10
CA PRO A 666 44.46 -15.21 -16.32
C PRO A 666 43.82 -15.71 -17.62
N ALA A 667 44.37 -16.80 -18.18
CA ALA A 667 43.77 -17.47 -19.34
C ALA A 667 42.35 -18.02 -19.08
N THR A 668 41.96 -18.14 -17.81
CA THR A 668 40.60 -18.52 -17.40
C THR A 668 39.57 -17.42 -17.63
N PHE A 669 39.99 -16.18 -17.87
CA PHE A 669 39.12 -15.09 -18.32
C PHE A 669 39.19 -15.01 -19.85
N ASN A 670 38.43 -15.89 -20.51
CA ASN A 670 38.48 -16.08 -21.95
C ASN A 670 37.62 -15.04 -22.67
N THR A 671 38.27 -14.18 -23.46
CA THR A 671 37.61 -13.11 -24.22
C THR A 671 37.33 -13.44 -25.70
N SER A 672 37.56 -14.68 -26.14
CA SER A 672 37.39 -15.08 -27.55
C SER A 672 35.98 -14.88 -28.11
N LEU A 673 34.95 -14.87 -27.25
CA LEU A 673 33.56 -14.64 -27.63
C LEU A 673 33.07 -13.22 -27.35
N VAL A 674 33.90 -12.37 -26.75
CA VAL A 674 33.51 -10.99 -26.42
C VAL A 674 33.30 -10.19 -27.70
N GLN A 675 32.17 -9.50 -27.77
CA GLN A 675 31.78 -8.60 -28.85
C GLN A 675 31.91 -7.13 -28.42
N ASN A 676 31.56 -6.83 -27.17
CA ASN A 676 31.55 -5.46 -26.64
C ASN A 676 32.55 -5.28 -25.49
N MET A 677 33.61 -4.50 -25.72
CA MET A 677 34.61 -4.08 -24.73
C MET A 677 34.59 -2.58 -24.47
N LYS A 678 33.51 -1.90 -24.84
CA LYS A 678 33.37 -0.45 -24.68
C LYS A 678 33.64 -0.02 -23.24
N GLY A 679 34.57 0.91 -23.05
CA GLY A 679 34.87 1.50 -21.76
C GLY A 679 35.29 0.53 -20.66
N MET A 680 35.70 -0.71 -20.99
CA MET A 680 35.95 -1.77 -20.01
C MET A 680 36.86 -1.32 -18.85
N PHE A 681 37.85 -0.47 -19.12
CA PHE A 681 38.79 0.08 -18.14
C PHE A 681 38.75 1.62 -18.08
N GLU A 682 37.64 2.25 -18.49
CA GLU A 682 37.50 3.71 -18.49
C GLU A 682 37.71 4.26 -17.07
N GLY A 683 38.71 5.12 -16.88
CA GLY A 683 39.07 5.71 -15.58
C GLY A 683 39.57 4.70 -14.53
N HIS A 684 39.86 3.45 -14.90
CA HIS A 684 40.49 2.47 -14.01
C HIS A 684 41.84 3.02 -13.52
N ARG A 685 42.13 3.00 -12.22
CA ARG A 685 43.37 3.56 -11.65
C ARG A 685 44.35 2.46 -11.27
N GLY A 686 45.47 2.38 -11.98
CA GLY A 686 46.49 1.36 -11.78
C GLY A 686 47.76 1.59 -12.59
N PRO A 687 48.88 0.92 -12.24
CA PRO A 687 50.15 1.09 -12.94
C PRO A 687 50.15 0.42 -14.32
N LEU A 688 49.53 -0.75 -14.47
CA LEU A 688 49.56 -1.56 -15.69
C LEU A 688 48.34 -2.49 -15.78
N ILE A 689 47.74 -2.59 -16.96
CA ILE A 689 46.83 -3.68 -17.34
C ILE A 689 47.53 -4.60 -18.36
N ASP A 690 47.70 -5.88 -18.01
CA ASP A 690 48.27 -6.90 -18.91
C ASP A 690 47.17 -7.72 -19.60
N LEU A 691 47.00 -7.47 -20.90
CA LEU A 691 46.04 -8.10 -21.79
C LEU A 691 46.65 -9.27 -22.59
N SER A 692 47.81 -9.81 -22.19
CA SER A 692 48.51 -10.84 -22.97
C SER A 692 47.67 -12.08 -23.32
N ASN A 693 46.68 -12.40 -22.47
CA ASN A 693 45.78 -13.54 -22.66
C ASN A 693 44.47 -13.18 -23.39
N PHE A 694 44.27 -11.91 -23.77
CA PHE A 694 43.04 -11.49 -24.45
C PHE A 694 43.03 -11.92 -25.90
N ARG A 695 41.83 -12.20 -26.38
CA ARG A 695 41.51 -12.57 -27.75
C ARG A 695 40.49 -11.59 -28.31
N PHE A 696 40.64 -11.24 -29.58
CA PHE A 696 39.82 -10.21 -30.24
C PHE A 696 39.05 -10.76 -31.45
N ASP A 697 38.91 -12.09 -31.56
CA ASP A 697 38.33 -12.78 -32.71
C ASP A 697 36.91 -12.27 -33.05
N ASN A 698 36.13 -11.90 -32.03
CA ASN A 698 34.74 -11.47 -32.16
C ASN A 698 34.46 -10.04 -31.70
N VAL A 699 35.47 -9.28 -31.25
CA VAL A 699 35.25 -7.94 -30.70
C VAL A 699 34.85 -6.99 -31.82
N GLU A 700 33.78 -6.22 -31.60
CA GLU A 700 33.21 -5.24 -32.51
C GLU A 700 33.45 -3.80 -32.01
N ASP A 701 33.37 -3.57 -30.69
CA ASP A 701 33.49 -2.24 -30.09
C ASP A 701 34.53 -2.21 -28.94
N MET A 702 35.57 -1.38 -29.09
CA MET A 702 36.56 -1.06 -28.05
C MET A 702 36.58 0.44 -27.70
N SER A 703 35.48 1.14 -27.96
CA SER A 703 35.40 2.58 -27.77
C SER A 703 35.64 2.95 -26.32
N GLY A 704 36.51 3.93 -26.06
CA GLY A 704 36.77 4.43 -24.71
C GLY A 704 37.41 3.43 -23.75
N ILE A 705 37.94 2.30 -24.21
CA ILE A 705 38.42 1.20 -23.36
C ILE A 705 39.37 1.66 -22.23
N PHE A 706 40.21 2.67 -22.46
CA PHE A 706 41.12 3.29 -21.49
C PHE A 706 40.94 4.80 -21.36
N ALA A 707 39.75 5.33 -21.67
CA ALA A 707 39.47 6.77 -21.60
C ALA A 707 39.48 7.29 -20.15
N LYS A 708 39.61 8.62 -20.01
CA LYS A 708 39.77 9.39 -18.75
C LYS A 708 41.09 9.11 -18.03
N PRO A 709 41.52 9.99 -17.09
CA PRO A 709 42.72 9.75 -16.28
C PRO A 709 42.58 8.46 -15.48
N GLY A 710 43.42 7.46 -15.79
CA GLY A 710 43.29 6.11 -15.26
C GLY A 710 44.61 5.34 -15.28
N VAL A 711 44.64 4.24 -16.04
CA VAL A 711 45.81 3.36 -16.15
C VAL A 711 46.98 4.11 -16.79
N SER A 712 48.21 3.82 -16.35
CA SER A 712 49.43 4.43 -16.90
C SER A 712 50.15 3.62 -17.99
N ASP A 713 49.90 2.31 -18.08
CA ASP A 713 50.51 1.44 -19.10
C ASP A 713 49.58 0.26 -19.45
N VAL A 714 49.71 -0.26 -20.67
CA VAL A 714 48.96 -1.43 -21.15
C VAL A 714 49.91 -2.35 -21.90
N LYS A 715 49.89 -3.63 -21.52
CA LYS A 715 50.60 -4.69 -22.26
C LYS A 715 49.62 -5.42 -23.15
N TRP A 716 49.73 -5.16 -24.46
CA TRP A 716 48.94 -5.81 -25.50
C TRP A 716 49.35 -7.28 -25.71
N PRO A 717 48.42 -8.14 -26.19
CA PRO A 717 48.79 -9.48 -26.65
C PRO A 717 49.76 -9.43 -27.83
N SER A 718 50.51 -10.51 -28.03
CA SER A 718 51.28 -10.67 -29.26
C SER A 718 50.36 -10.58 -30.46
N HIS A 719 50.81 -9.98 -31.56
CA HIS A 719 50.04 -9.66 -32.77
C HIS A 719 48.80 -10.57 -32.98
N GLN A 720 47.60 -9.98 -32.88
CA GLN A 720 46.30 -10.69 -32.99
C GLN A 720 45.52 -10.28 -34.25
N ASN A 721 44.61 -11.15 -34.70
CA ASN A 721 43.58 -10.78 -35.68
C ASN A 721 42.32 -10.32 -34.94
N ALA A 722 41.74 -9.20 -35.38
CA ALA A 722 40.47 -8.66 -34.89
C ALA A 722 39.52 -8.39 -36.09
N PRO A 723 39.03 -9.43 -36.77
CA PRO A 723 38.36 -9.31 -38.06
C PRO A 723 37.03 -8.56 -38.00
N ARG A 724 36.43 -8.46 -36.82
CA ARG A 724 35.12 -7.81 -36.60
C ARG A 724 35.21 -6.43 -35.94
N LEU A 725 36.41 -5.99 -35.54
CA LEU A 725 36.56 -4.74 -34.81
C LEU A 725 36.15 -3.57 -35.69
N ILE A 726 35.12 -2.83 -35.29
CA ILE A 726 34.54 -1.71 -36.04
C ILE A 726 35.14 -0.39 -35.57
N THR A 727 35.34 -0.23 -34.26
CA THR A 727 35.70 1.06 -33.67
C THR A 727 36.67 0.95 -32.48
N LEU A 728 37.64 1.87 -32.50
CA LEU A 728 38.55 2.23 -31.39
C LEU A 728 38.33 3.69 -30.99
N SER A 729 37.14 4.23 -31.25
CA SER A 729 36.85 5.64 -30.98
C SER A 729 37.11 5.97 -29.51
N SER A 730 37.79 7.08 -29.26
CA SER A 730 38.13 7.54 -27.91
C SER A 730 38.93 6.55 -27.05
N ALA A 731 39.58 5.51 -27.59
CA ALA A 731 40.18 4.44 -26.79
C ALA A 731 41.07 4.91 -25.64
N PHE A 732 41.84 5.99 -25.82
CA PHE A 732 42.70 6.61 -24.80
C PHE A 732 42.33 8.07 -24.50
N LYS A 733 41.13 8.49 -24.91
CA LYS A 733 40.71 9.89 -24.82
C LYS A 733 40.82 10.42 -23.38
N ASP A 734 41.45 11.59 -23.23
CA ASP A 734 41.66 12.30 -21.97
C ASP A 734 42.43 11.49 -20.91
N ASN A 735 43.12 10.40 -21.29
CA ASN A 735 43.97 9.68 -20.37
C ASN A 735 45.33 10.36 -20.24
N THR A 736 45.47 11.16 -19.17
CA THR A 736 46.67 11.93 -18.87
C THR A 736 47.72 11.15 -18.06
N ASN A 737 47.57 9.84 -17.87
CA ASN A 737 48.52 9.05 -17.06
C ASN A 737 49.53 8.26 -17.89
N PHE A 738 49.27 8.06 -19.19
CA PHE A 738 50.26 7.50 -20.10
C PHE A 738 51.41 8.47 -20.35
N GLN A 739 52.64 8.00 -20.12
CA GLN A 739 53.85 8.65 -20.61
C GLN A 739 54.33 8.04 -21.93
N LYS A 740 54.10 6.74 -22.13
CA LYS A 740 54.42 6.04 -23.37
C LYS A 740 53.16 5.39 -23.90
N VAL A 741 52.78 5.70 -25.12
CA VAL A 741 51.59 5.11 -25.74
C VAL A 741 52.04 4.05 -26.74
N LYS A 742 51.54 2.83 -26.55
CA LYS A 742 51.68 1.73 -27.50
C LYS A 742 50.32 1.43 -28.11
N ALA A 743 50.18 1.56 -29.42
CA ALA A 743 48.96 1.14 -30.10
C ALA A 743 48.81 -0.39 -30.07
N PRO A 744 47.57 -0.92 -30.16
CA PRO A 744 47.35 -2.36 -30.26
C PRO A 744 47.97 -2.91 -31.55
N LYS A 745 48.75 -4.00 -31.42
CA LYS A 745 49.29 -4.76 -32.56
C LYS A 745 48.23 -5.73 -33.07
N ILE A 746 47.29 -5.23 -33.86
CA ILE A 746 46.16 -6.02 -34.37
C ILE A 746 45.95 -5.81 -35.87
N THR A 747 45.62 -6.90 -36.59
CA THR A 747 45.10 -6.82 -37.96
C THR A 747 43.57 -6.70 -37.90
N ALA A 748 43.02 -5.58 -38.35
CA ALA A 748 41.61 -5.23 -38.16
C ALA A 748 40.94 -4.74 -39.47
N PRO A 749 40.63 -5.65 -40.42
CA PRO A 749 40.09 -5.30 -41.75
C PRO A 749 38.70 -4.64 -41.72
N SER A 750 38.01 -4.68 -40.58
CA SER A 750 36.70 -4.04 -40.42
C SER A 750 36.78 -2.71 -39.65
N LEU A 751 37.96 -2.27 -39.22
CA LEU A 751 38.12 -1.08 -38.39
C LEU A 751 37.82 0.17 -39.22
N LYS A 752 36.71 0.87 -38.90
CA LYS A 752 36.23 2.05 -39.63
C LYS A 752 36.46 3.36 -38.89
N ASP A 753 36.46 3.33 -37.56
CA ASP A 753 36.45 4.55 -36.74
C ASP A 753 37.54 4.51 -35.66
N THR A 754 38.48 5.46 -35.73
CA THR A 754 39.50 5.74 -34.72
C THR A 754 39.40 7.19 -34.21
N SER A 755 38.22 7.80 -34.34
CA SER A 755 38.00 9.18 -33.93
C SER A 755 38.29 9.40 -32.45
N TYR A 756 38.87 10.55 -32.11
CA TYR A 756 39.28 10.91 -30.74
C TYR A 756 40.23 9.94 -30.03
N MET A 757 40.78 8.90 -30.69
CA MET A 757 41.49 7.79 -30.02
C MET A 757 42.58 8.25 -29.05
N PHE A 758 43.36 9.26 -29.42
CA PHE A 758 44.47 9.81 -28.63
C PHE A 758 44.25 11.30 -28.29
N SER A 759 42.99 11.74 -28.24
CA SER A 759 42.64 13.12 -27.92
C SER A 759 42.91 13.43 -26.43
N GLY A 760 43.51 14.58 -26.12
CA GLY A 760 43.66 15.06 -24.74
C GLY A 760 44.70 14.31 -23.87
N MET A 761 45.59 13.53 -24.47
CA MET A 761 46.65 12.77 -23.79
C MET A 761 47.86 13.64 -23.42
N ASN A 762 47.64 14.67 -22.61
CA ASN A 762 48.59 15.77 -22.38
C ASN A 762 49.93 15.42 -21.68
N ARG A 763 50.30 14.16 -21.44
CA ARG A 763 51.53 13.76 -20.70
C ARG A 763 52.39 12.72 -21.42
N VAL A 764 52.09 12.43 -22.68
CA VAL A 764 52.83 11.46 -23.49
C VAL A 764 54.17 12.05 -23.90
N THR A 765 55.26 11.31 -23.69
CA THR A 765 56.64 11.64 -24.08
C THR A 765 57.19 10.71 -25.17
N GLU A 766 56.55 9.56 -25.42
CA GLU A 766 56.93 8.59 -26.46
C GLU A 766 55.68 7.94 -27.09
N PHE A 767 55.68 7.80 -28.42
CA PHE A 767 54.65 7.09 -29.20
C PHE A 767 55.27 5.92 -29.97
N ASP A 768 54.64 4.75 -29.85
CA ASP A 768 54.93 3.57 -30.66
C ASP A 768 53.59 3.10 -31.27
N ILE A 769 53.40 3.43 -32.56
CA ILE A 769 52.20 3.08 -33.33
C ILE A 769 52.51 2.37 -34.66
N ASP A 770 53.75 1.89 -34.84
CA ASP A 770 54.26 1.40 -36.13
C ASP A 770 53.53 0.15 -36.65
N ASP A 771 53.01 -0.67 -35.75
CA ASP A 771 52.28 -1.90 -36.08
C ASP A 771 50.74 -1.73 -36.02
N PHE A 772 50.24 -0.48 -35.99
CA PHE A 772 48.81 -0.21 -35.91
C PHE A 772 48.16 -0.21 -37.30
N ASP A 773 47.49 -1.31 -37.66
CA ASP A 773 46.79 -1.44 -38.93
C ASP A 773 45.56 -0.51 -39.00
N THR A 774 45.73 0.58 -39.74
CA THR A 774 44.69 1.58 -40.02
C THR A 774 44.21 1.54 -41.47
N SER A 775 44.59 0.50 -42.22
CA SER A 775 44.32 0.41 -43.66
C SER A 775 42.84 0.45 -44.05
N SER A 776 41.94 0.11 -43.13
CA SER A 776 40.49 0.06 -43.37
C SER A 776 39.73 1.26 -42.81
N VAL A 777 40.41 2.17 -42.09
CA VAL A 777 39.82 3.29 -41.35
C VAL A 777 39.28 4.34 -42.31
N GLU A 778 38.04 4.79 -42.05
CA GLU A 778 37.36 5.83 -42.84
C GLU A 778 37.22 7.15 -42.06
N ASN A 779 37.19 7.09 -40.73
CA ASN A 779 37.03 8.26 -39.85
C ASN A 779 38.20 8.38 -38.85
N MET A 780 38.97 9.46 -38.97
CA MET A 780 40.05 9.84 -38.05
C MET A 780 39.81 11.21 -37.40
N GLN A 781 38.56 11.69 -37.34
CA GLN A 781 38.26 13.00 -36.76
C GLN A 781 38.81 13.11 -35.34
N HIS A 782 39.39 14.26 -35.00
CA HIS A 782 39.92 14.55 -33.66
C HIS A 782 40.96 13.57 -33.08
N MET A 783 41.51 12.64 -33.87
CA MET A 783 42.31 11.52 -33.35
C MET A 783 43.45 11.95 -32.41
N PHE A 784 44.11 13.08 -32.67
CA PHE A 784 45.16 13.67 -31.84
C PHE A 784 44.83 15.09 -31.37
N SER A 785 43.55 15.45 -31.27
CA SER A 785 43.14 16.80 -30.87
C SER A 785 43.38 17.09 -29.38
N ASN A 786 43.47 18.36 -29.02
CA ASN A 786 43.58 18.87 -27.64
C ASN A 786 44.77 18.32 -26.84
N ASN A 787 45.83 17.93 -27.53
CA ASN A 787 47.09 17.49 -26.94
C ASN A 787 48.00 18.70 -26.65
N ARG A 788 47.91 19.27 -25.44
CA ARG A 788 48.46 20.59 -25.05
C ARG A 788 49.86 20.51 -24.39
N ASP A 789 50.13 21.36 -23.39
CA ASP A 789 51.43 21.82 -22.87
C ASP A 789 52.51 20.78 -22.53
N TYR A 790 52.16 19.50 -22.40
CA TYR A 790 53.12 18.43 -22.12
C TYR A 790 52.96 17.20 -23.03
N PHE A 791 52.31 17.36 -24.19
CA PHE A 791 52.30 16.36 -25.23
C PHE A 791 53.55 16.48 -26.10
N MET A 792 54.42 15.47 -26.04
CA MET A 792 55.70 15.39 -26.74
C MET A 792 56.73 16.47 -26.34
N PRO A 793 58.02 16.10 -26.20
CA PRO A 793 59.08 17.10 -26.07
C PRO A 793 59.13 18.05 -27.28
N ARG A 794 59.61 19.28 -27.07
CA ARG A 794 59.63 20.31 -28.11
C ARG A 794 60.47 19.92 -29.34
N GLU A 795 61.54 19.20 -29.09
CA GLU A 795 62.48 18.69 -30.08
C GLU A 795 62.03 17.37 -30.74
N ALA A 796 60.92 16.78 -30.28
CA ALA A 796 60.48 15.47 -30.78
C ALA A 796 59.89 15.58 -32.19
N VAL A 797 60.41 14.74 -33.08
CA VAL A 797 59.80 14.44 -34.37
C VAL A 797 58.71 13.41 -34.14
N VAL A 798 57.46 13.78 -34.43
CA VAL A 798 56.30 12.92 -34.20
C VAL A 798 55.89 12.29 -35.51
N ASN A 799 56.28 11.03 -35.70
CA ASN A 799 55.98 10.27 -36.90
C ASN A 799 54.64 9.54 -36.77
N PHE A 800 53.64 9.94 -37.56
CA PHE A 800 52.36 9.26 -37.61
C PHE A 800 52.43 8.15 -38.67
N THR A 801 52.78 6.93 -38.27
CA THR A 801 52.88 5.74 -39.13
C THR A 801 51.51 5.13 -39.46
N LEU A 802 50.56 5.95 -39.90
CA LEU A 802 49.18 5.57 -40.20
C LEU A 802 48.96 5.34 -41.70
N ASN A 803 48.15 4.34 -42.06
CA ASN A 803 47.64 4.19 -43.42
C ASN A 803 46.33 4.99 -43.53
N THR A 804 46.38 6.07 -44.32
CA THR A 804 45.23 6.98 -44.51
C THR A 804 44.52 6.82 -45.85
N SER A 805 44.89 5.81 -46.65
CA SER A 805 44.40 5.65 -48.04
C SER A 805 42.88 5.48 -48.16
N ASN A 806 42.19 5.02 -47.11
CA ASN A 806 40.73 4.89 -47.07
C ASN A 806 40.02 5.97 -46.24
N VAL A 807 40.77 6.90 -45.64
CA VAL A 807 40.21 7.94 -44.77
C VAL A 807 39.40 8.92 -45.59
N LYS A 808 38.18 9.20 -45.13
CA LYS A 808 37.24 10.16 -45.71
C LYS A 808 37.15 11.43 -44.87
N ASP A 809 37.25 11.31 -43.55
CA ASP A 809 37.18 12.41 -42.60
C ASP A 809 38.47 12.52 -41.77
N LEU A 810 39.19 13.63 -41.96
CA LEU A 810 40.42 14.01 -41.25
C LEU A 810 40.22 15.32 -40.47
N SER A 811 38.96 15.71 -40.23
CA SER A 811 38.65 16.98 -39.55
C SER A 811 39.17 16.98 -38.12
N TYR A 812 39.68 18.14 -37.68
CA TYR A 812 40.21 18.35 -36.33
C TYR A 812 41.35 17.40 -35.90
N PHE A 813 42.01 16.69 -36.82
CA PHE A 813 43.01 15.65 -36.50
C PHE A 813 44.07 16.09 -35.48
N LEU A 814 44.66 17.28 -35.65
CA LEU A 814 45.61 17.91 -34.73
C LEU A 814 45.05 19.19 -34.06
N TYR A 815 43.74 19.38 -34.04
CA TYR A 815 43.12 20.61 -33.48
C TYR A 815 43.61 20.92 -32.05
N HIS A 816 44.14 22.13 -31.82
CA HIS A 816 44.80 22.53 -30.56
C HIS A 816 45.92 21.59 -30.07
N ALA A 817 46.65 20.92 -30.97
CA ALA A 817 47.76 20.05 -30.61
C ALA A 817 49.11 20.79 -30.60
N ARG A 818 49.90 20.54 -29.56
CA ARG A 818 51.28 21.02 -29.40
C ARG A 818 52.29 20.02 -29.94
N THR A 819 52.20 19.75 -31.24
CA THR A 819 53.11 18.85 -31.94
C THR A 819 54.08 19.68 -32.78
N TRP A 820 55.30 19.87 -32.29
CA TRP A 820 56.29 20.81 -32.87
C TRP A 820 56.80 20.38 -34.25
N HIS A 821 57.06 19.09 -34.46
CA HIS A 821 57.59 18.55 -35.71
C HIS A 821 56.74 17.34 -36.19
N PRO A 822 55.48 17.56 -36.63
CA PRO A 822 54.61 16.49 -37.07
C PRO A 822 55.01 16.00 -38.48
N VAL A 823 55.23 14.69 -38.64
CA VAL A 823 55.44 14.06 -39.94
C VAL A 823 54.11 13.55 -40.45
N VAL A 824 53.50 14.32 -41.36
CA VAL A 824 52.20 14.03 -41.99
C VAL A 824 52.27 14.01 -43.52
N ASN A 825 53.44 14.23 -44.11
CA ASN A 825 53.65 14.21 -45.56
C ASN A 825 53.49 12.80 -46.17
N THR A 826 53.45 11.77 -45.34
CA THR A 826 53.25 10.36 -45.72
C THR A 826 51.78 9.99 -45.89
N PHE A 827 50.84 10.87 -45.53
CA PHE A 827 49.41 10.57 -45.60
C PHE A 827 48.92 10.53 -47.05
N ASP A 828 48.19 9.47 -47.40
CA ASP A 828 47.46 9.36 -48.66
C ASP A 828 46.07 9.98 -48.51
N THR A 829 45.93 11.24 -48.93
CA THR A 829 44.68 11.99 -48.75
C THR A 829 43.74 11.93 -49.97
N ARG A 830 44.02 11.10 -50.98
CA ARG A 830 43.25 11.04 -52.25
C ARG A 830 41.76 10.72 -52.09
N ASN A 831 41.38 10.14 -50.95
CA ASN A 831 40.00 9.79 -50.61
C ASN A 831 39.38 10.70 -49.54
N VAL A 832 40.13 11.63 -48.98
CA VAL A 832 39.64 12.55 -47.95
C VAL A 832 38.70 13.58 -48.59
N THR A 833 37.55 13.78 -47.96
CA THR A 833 36.51 14.72 -48.38
C THR A 833 36.32 15.87 -47.40
N ASN A 834 36.65 15.66 -46.12
CA ASN A 834 36.56 16.64 -45.04
C ASN A 834 37.92 16.80 -44.33
N MET A 835 38.46 18.02 -44.33
CA MET A 835 39.69 18.43 -43.64
C MET A 835 39.47 19.70 -42.79
N ALA A 836 38.23 19.94 -42.34
CA ALA A 836 37.95 21.11 -41.51
C ALA A 836 38.82 21.10 -40.25
N SER A 837 39.46 22.25 -39.94
CA SER A 837 40.22 22.44 -38.70
C SER A 837 41.34 21.44 -38.42
N THR A 838 41.81 20.68 -39.43
CA THR A 838 42.83 19.63 -39.25
C THR A 838 44.09 20.16 -38.57
N PHE A 839 44.51 21.39 -38.91
CA PHE A 839 45.62 22.11 -38.28
C PHE A 839 45.15 23.45 -37.68
N GLU A 840 43.96 23.53 -37.10
CA GLU A 840 43.55 24.73 -36.35
C GLU A 840 44.25 24.76 -34.98
N GLU A 841 44.86 25.90 -34.65
CA GLU A 841 45.62 26.14 -33.40
C GLU A 841 46.74 25.12 -33.12
N VAL A 842 47.41 24.65 -34.16
CA VAL A 842 48.54 23.71 -34.06
C VAL A 842 49.85 24.45 -33.82
N TRP A 843 50.68 23.92 -32.92
CA TRP A 843 52.02 24.45 -32.65
C TRP A 843 53.09 23.67 -33.40
N ALA A 844 52.99 23.60 -34.73
CA ALA A 844 54.02 23.03 -35.60
C ALA A 844 54.98 24.14 -36.06
N SER A 845 56.30 23.95 -35.91
CA SER A 845 57.27 25.02 -36.15
C SER A 845 58.62 24.57 -36.72
N PRO A 846 59.25 25.38 -37.60
CA PRO A 846 58.65 26.48 -38.36
C PRO A 846 57.96 25.99 -39.65
N GLU A 847 58.10 24.71 -40.00
CA GLU A 847 57.71 24.17 -41.31
C GLU A 847 56.72 23.00 -41.16
N LEU A 848 55.69 23.00 -42.00
CA LEU A 848 54.74 21.90 -42.16
C LEU A 848 54.84 21.33 -43.57
N ASP A 849 55.17 20.04 -43.70
CA ASP A 849 55.30 19.37 -44.98
C ASP A 849 54.03 18.57 -45.33
N LEU A 850 53.35 18.99 -46.39
CA LEU A 850 52.14 18.36 -46.95
C LEU A 850 52.37 17.92 -48.40
N THR A 851 53.63 17.72 -48.83
CA THR A 851 53.96 17.41 -50.25
C THR A 851 53.33 16.14 -50.79
N GLY A 852 53.02 15.15 -49.94
CA GLY A 852 52.31 13.92 -50.31
C GLY A 852 50.78 14.05 -50.37
N TRP A 853 50.21 15.21 -50.03
CA TRP A 853 48.77 15.39 -49.95
C TRP A 853 48.17 15.64 -51.34
N ASP A 854 47.18 14.83 -51.69
CA ASP A 854 46.27 15.05 -52.80
C ASP A 854 44.92 15.51 -52.24
N THR A 855 44.53 16.74 -52.52
CA THR A 855 43.29 17.34 -52.00
C THR A 855 42.20 17.42 -53.07
N SER A 856 42.35 16.71 -54.19
CA SER A 856 41.42 16.77 -55.33
C SER A 856 39.99 16.35 -55.01
N LYS A 857 39.75 15.59 -53.94
CA LYS A 857 38.40 15.21 -53.47
C LYS A 857 37.89 16.00 -52.26
N VAL A 858 38.69 16.90 -51.71
CA VAL A 858 38.33 17.64 -50.51
C VAL A 858 37.26 18.69 -50.84
N THR A 859 36.18 18.67 -50.07
CA THR A 859 35.05 19.60 -50.21
C THR A 859 34.98 20.62 -49.08
N ASN A 860 35.55 20.31 -47.92
CA ASN A 860 35.58 21.18 -46.74
C ASN A 860 37.00 21.37 -46.21
N MET A 861 37.48 22.61 -46.25
CA MET A 861 38.75 23.11 -45.71
C MET A 861 38.53 24.27 -44.72
N THR A 862 37.33 24.37 -44.13
CA THR A 862 37.00 25.38 -43.13
C THR A 862 38.07 25.40 -42.04
N LYS A 863 38.64 26.58 -41.77
CA LYS A 863 39.62 26.79 -40.70
C LYS A 863 40.86 25.87 -40.74
N LEU A 864 41.24 25.33 -41.91
CA LEU A 864 42.29 24.31 -42.02
C LEU A 864 43.60 24.67 -41.28
N PHE A 865 44.04 25.93 -41.35
CA PHE A 865 45.25 26.45 -40.66
C PHE A 865 44.92 27.61 -39.71
N TYR A 866 43.68 27.71 -39.24
CA TYR A 866 43.23 28.86 -38.45
C TYR A 866 44.02 28.97 -37.14
N ASP A 867 44.54 30.16 -36.85
CA ASP A 867 45.28 30.54 -35.65
C ASP A 867 46.51 29.65 -35.30
N SER A 868 47.07 28.99 -36.31
CA SER A 868 48.32 28.20 -36.20
C SER A 868 49.57 29.08 -36.33
N SER A 869 49.77 29.92 -35.31
CA SER A 869 50.78 30.99 -35.29
C SER A 869 52.24 30.54 -35.38
N TYR A 870 52.55 29.26 -35.12
CA TYR A 870 53.92 28.74 -35.14
C TYR A 870 54.37 28.24 -36.52
N ILE A 871 53.42 28.06 -37.44
CA ILE A 871 53.69 27.62 -38.82
C ILE A 871 54.10 28.85 -39.64
N GLU A 872 55.33 28.86 -40.12
CA GLU A 872 55.85 29.93 -40.98
C GLU A 872 55.82 29.54 -42.45
N LYS A 873 56.05 28.25 -42.76
CA LYS A 873 56.09 27.71 -44.13
C LYS A 873 55.28 26.42 -44.23
N ILE A 874 54.51 26.30 -45.31
CA ILE A 874 53.80 25.07 -45.67
C ILE A 874 54.30 24.60 -47.03
N TYR A 875 54.89 23.41 -47.09
CA TYR A 875 55.31 22.79 -48.35
C TYR A 875 54.20 21.94 -48.94
N VAL A 876 53.94 22.10 -50.23
CA VAL A 876 52.97 21.30 -50.98
C VAL A 876 53.54 20.87 -52.32
N SER A 877 52.88 19.93 -52.98
CA SER A 877 53.09 19.61 -54.39
C SER A 877 51.92 20.12 -55.23
N ASP A 878 51.98 19.92 -56.55
CA ASP A 878 50.92 20.35 -57.46
C ASP A 878 49.59 19.55 -57.28
N THR A 879 49.57 18.51 -56.43
CA THR A 879 48.36 17.75 -56.07
C THR A 879 47.53 18.41 -54.97
N PHE A 880 48.07 19.43 -54.30
CA PHE A 880 47.29 20.26 -53.38
C PHE A 880 46.47 21.28 -54.19
N VAL A 881 45.21 20.94 -54.44
CA VAL A 881 44.25 21.74 -55.23
C VAL A 881 42.98 22.05 -54.43
N THR A 882 42.31 23.14 -54.78
CA THR A 882 41.05 23.58 -54.14
C THR A 882 39.83 23.49 -55.05
N THR A 883 39.95 22.77 -56.17
CA THR A 883 38.97 22.74 -57.27
C THR A 883 37.58 22.23 -56.86
N ASN A 884 37.52 21.31 -55.88
CA ASN A 884 36.27 20.74 -55.37
C ASN A 884 35.83 21.32 -54.01
N VAL A 885 36.55 22.31 -53.48
CA VAL A 885 36.28 22.90 -52.16
C VAL A 885 35.07 23.82 -52.24
N THR A 886 34.07 23.56 -51.41
CA THR A 886 32.84 24.37 -51.30
C THR A 886 32.74 25.11 -49.97
N GLN A 887 33.50 24.70 -48.96
CA GLN A 887 33.56 25.31 -47.63
C GLN A 887 35.00 25.60 -47.24
N SER A 888 35.35 26.87 -47.04
CA SER A 888 36.74 27.31 -46.79
C SER A 888 36.85 28.54 -45.88
N SER A 889 35.79 28.84 -45.12
CA SER A 889 35.77 30.04 -44.27
C SER A 889 36.93 29.99 -43.27
N GLY A 890 37.69 31.07 -43.18
CA GLY A 890 38.80 31.21 -42.23
C GLY A 890 39.98 30.25 -42.46
N ILE A 891 40.17 29.71 -43.66
CA ILE A 891 41.24 28.75 -43.99
C ILE A 891 42.64 29.12 -43.44
N PHE A 892 43.01 30.41 -43.49
CA PHE A 892 44.27 30.96 -42.96
C PHE A 892 44.04 31.99 -41.84
N GLY A 893 42.83 32.06 -41.28
CA GLY A 893 42.40 33.12 -40.37
C GLY A 893 43.07 33.02 -39.00
N GLY A 894 42.76 33.96 -38.11
CA GLY A 894 43.32 34.00 -36.75
C GLY A 894 44.03 35.31 -36.46
N TYR A 895 44.37 35.53 -35.19
CA TYR A 895 44.97 36.79 -34.73
C TYR A 895 46.48 36.84 -34.94
N PHE A 896 47.13 35.67 -35.11
CA PHE A 896 48.59 35.55 -35.00
C PHE A 896 49.26 34.72 -36.12
N SER A 897 48.71 34.69 -37.34
CA SER A 897 49.32 33.91 -38.44
C SER A 897 50.66 34.48 -38.91
N ASN A 898 51.74 33.71 -38.76
CA ASN A 898 53.09 34.03 -39.26
C ASN A 898 53.36 33.46 -40.66
N LEU A 899 52.36 32.83 -41.29
CA LEU A 899 52.47 32.17 -42.59
C LEU A 899 52.86 33.16 -43.71
N LYS A 900 53.91 32.82 -44.46
CA LYS A 900 54.35 33.57 -45.65
C LYS A 900 54.46 32.64 -46.85
N GLY A 901 54.04 33.13 -48.02
CA GLY A 901 54.31 32.46 -49.29
C GLY A 901 55.79 32.41 -49.64
N GLN A 902 56.19 31.51 -50.54
CA GLN A 902 57.57 31.29 -50.99
C GLN A 902 58.30 32.56 -51.46
N GLN A 903 57.60 33.50 -52.09
CA GLN A 903 58.15 34.77 -52.56
C GLN A 903 57.91 35.91 -51.56
N GLY A 904 57.55 35.60 -50.32
CA GLY A 904 57.27 36.56 -49.25
C GLY A 904 55.85 37.13 -49.26
N THR A 905 54.93 36.54 -50.04
CA THR A 905 53.53 36.96 -50.10
C THR A 905 52.89 36.91 -48.70
N SER A 906 52.19 37.99 -48.32
CA SER A 906 51.35 38.00 -47.11
C SER A 906 50.01 37.34 -47.41
N VAL A 907 49.63 36.36 -46.58
CA VAL A 907 48.46 35.51 -46.82
C VAL A 907 47.20 36.09 -46.15
N PRO A 908 46.14 36.41 -46.90
CA PRO A 908 44.86 36.83 -46.32
C PRO A 908 44.15 35.68 -45.61
N GLY A 909 43.56 35.95 -44.45
CA GLY A 909 43.02 34.90 -43.57
C GLY A 909 41.81 34.11 -44.12
N HIS A 910 41.05 34.66 -45.08
CA HIS A 910 39.78 34.09 -45.53
C HIS A 910 39.73 33.75 -47.03
N ASP A 911 40.80 34.00 -47.78
CA ASP A 911 40.79 33.81 -49.23
C ASP A 911 41.48 32.49 -49.62
N ILE A 912 40.66 31.51 -49.99
CA ILE A 912 41.11 30.20 -50.46
C ILE A 912 41.89 30.28 -51.78
N SER A 913 41.80 31.37 -52.54
CA SER A 913 42.57 31.51 -53.78
C SER A 913 44.09 31.48 -53.50
N TYR A 914 44.52 31.85 -52.30
CA TYR A 914 45.93 31.79 -51.89
C TYR A 914 46.41 30.38 -51.53
N ALA A 915 45.54 29.36 -51.45
CA ALA A 915 45.92 27.97 -51.19
C ALA A 915 46.55 27.30 -52.43
N ARG A 916 47.72 27.80 -52.82
CA ARG A 916 48.57 27.36 -53.94
C ARG A 916 50.03 27.76 -53.68
N ILE A 917 50.95 27.19 -54.46
CA ILE A 917 52.37 27.58 -54.44
C ILE A 917 52.50 29.06 -54.84
N ASP A 918 53.28 29.82 -54.09
CA ASP A 918 53.55 31.23 -54.34
C ASP A 918 54.57 31.41 -55.48
N GLU A 919 54.11 31.87 -56.63
CA GLU A 919 54.93 32.15 -57.81
C GLU A 919 55.27 33.65 -57.94
N GLY A 920 54.98 34.45 -56.91
CA GLY A 920 55.29 35.88 -56.84
C GLY A 920 54.07 36.79 -57.08
N PRO A 921 54.27 38.10 -57.24
CA PRO A 921 53.18 39.09 -57.23
C PRO A 921 52.07 38.88 -58.27
N SER A 922 52.38 38.24 -59.40
CA SER A 922 51.40 37.93 -60.46
C SER A 922 50.52 36.72 -60.14
N LYS A 923 50.96 35.84 -59.24
CA LYS A 923 50.24 34.65 -58.80
C LYS A 923 50.61 34.36 -57.33
N PRO A 924 50.13 35.21 -56.41
CA PRO A 924 50.46 35.11 -54.99
C PRO A 924 49.91 33.80 -54.41
N GLY A 925 50.64 33.20 -53.48
CA GLY A 925 50.24 31.96 -52.81
C GLY A 925 50.68 31.91 -51.35
N ALA A 926 50.15 30.94 -50.61
CA ALA A 926 50.47 30.67 -49.22
C ALA A 926 51.54 29.58 -49.07
N PHE A 927 51.81 28.80 -50.11
CA PHE A 927 52.61 27.59 -50.02
C PHE A 927 53.96 27.68 -50.72
N TRP A 928 54.84 26.76 -50.35
CA TRP A 928 56.20 26.60 -50.85
C TRP A 928 56.32 25.30 -51.64
N ARG A 929 57.16 25.29 -52.67
CA ARG A 929 57.64 24.07 -53.32
C ARG A 929 58.86 23.55 -52.56
N LYS A 930 58.88 22.26 -52.22
CA LYS A 930 60.02 21.64 -51.53
C LYS A 930 61.25 21.65 -52.47
N PRO A 931 62.45 22.06 -51.99
CA PRO A 931 63.67 22.15 -52.81
C PRO A 931 64.13 20.84 -53.43
#